data_AF-A0A495X432-F1
#
_entry.id   AF-A0A495X432-F1
#
_cell.length_a   1.000
_cell.length_b   1.000
_cell.length_c   1.000
_cell.angle_alpha   90.00
_cell.angle_beta   90.00
_cell.angle_gamma   90.00
#
_symmetry.space_group_name_H-M   'P 1'
#
loop_
_entity.id
_entity.type
_entity.pdbx_description
1 polymer ?
#
loop_
_entity_poly.entity_id
_entity_poly.type
_entity_poly.pdbx_seq_one_letter_code
_entity_poly.pdbx_strand_id
1 'polypeptide(L)'
;MAYSGFDHRLLDAFRRAGVSWTRTYVVQRVLRAVSGTSLFSRHVSALAGMASELPRTRVVLENFADTAQPRISLLRSLCEGTRAAVERGIGRWGPDAVLLDVRHVLDSVIADLDDQVRIPMGRRRELAREAAASVGALLPEVRRFLEATFTAVWDGPESWNTVAGLDLLSDELACLVAATDRDHDTLCRDLADLADRVGRADRLDARSVLDLLLPPPRRYRVAVVVHGATALSHLAVLDPTATTAALTEPERLGFGSVNRLRAFVREVPTHGAACLASCQVDAVDVPSAGRAARRTMSELLDQYMAGHRLVTLSLGDDVLVSDVDRQVRHLPPRRTTVKRADPLVPGWPRTLRNGLRMAHVARVTEAPLPAAALAWAALEACGLENRGDLAAALALQALRQQVVEAHQQLHQSATAVVRAARSRVEVLEQRSAALDRALDACPPDHPDYPPLRARADRARAELLAAQEHQRAADRDLTANLAVVNAYAKCDGFTRLHDLNTWVDVLLPARPTDPPALTAAREALAATLPHTSPLAAQQIADWSHRLADPTACAAWLQDCRQRMATFLDALYTARNLTFHSGQFRAEGDLVLGTGGSHVVDFSLEVLGNWYRNTPDPDTAAATIITELAQRHRSIQARLRKRTKPLHTLDVAHLTGPPPTDIWGRP
;
A
#
# COMPACT_ATOMS: atom_id res chain seq x y z
N MET A 1 8.19 -7.85 6.14
CA MET A 1 6.92 -8.28 5.51
C MET A 1 7.07 -8.09 4.02
N ALA A 2 6.53 -8.97 3.19
CA ALA A 2 6.67 -8.90 1.73
C ALA A 2 5.28 -8.83 1.10
N TYR A 3 5.08 -7.89 0.17
CA TYR A 3 3.87 -7.78 -0.63
C TYR A 3 3.52 -9.14 -1.24
N SER A 4 2.33 -9.68 -0.95
CA SER A 4 1.88 -10.98 -1.48
C SER A 4 1.26 -10.87 -2.88
N GLY A 5 1.09 -9.66 -3.43
CA GLY A 5 0.20 -9.40 -4.55
C GLY A 5 0.76 -9.71 -5.94
N PHE A 6 1.44 -10.85 -6.05
CA PHE A 6 1.40 -11.63 -7.28
C PHE A 6 0.29 -12.67 -7.13
N ASP A 7 -0.96 -12.20 -7.18
CA ASP A 7 -2.08 -13.11 -7.33
C ASP A 7 -1.89 -13.87 -8.64
N HIS A 8 -1.58 -15.17 -8.51
CA HIS A 8 -1.29 -16.05 -9.64
C HIS A 8 -2.50 -16.18 -10.58
N ARG A 9 -3.73 -16.07 -10.05
CA ARG A 9 -4.96 -16.09 -10.84
C ARG A 9 -5.10 -14.82 -11.66
N LEU A 10 -4.82 -13.65 -11.06
CA LEU A 10 -4.81 -12.36 -11.79
C LEU A 10 -3.77 -12.35 -12.91
N LEU A 11 -2.54 -12.78 -12.61
CA LEU A 11 -1.45 -12.83 -13.59
C LEU A 11 -1.77 -13.75 -14.77
N ASP A 12 -2.34 -14.93 -14.49
CA ASP A 12 -2.75 -15.87 -15.52
C ASP A 12 -3.95 -15.35 -16.32
N ALA A 13 -4.92 -14.68 -15.68
CA ALA A 13 -6.05 -14.04 -16.35
C ALA A 13 -5.58 -12.92 -17.29
N PHE A 14 -4.67 -12.05 -16.86
CA PHE A 14 -4.10 -10.98 -17.70
C PHE A 14 -3.31 -11.56 -18.87
N ARG A 15 -2.51 -12.60 -18.65
CA ARG A 15 -1.78 -13.29 -19.71
C ARG A 15 -2.75 -13.92 -20.73
N ARG A 16 -3.84 -14.53 -20.26
CA ARG A 16 -4.88 -15.09 -21.15
C ARG A 16 -5.55 -14.02 -21.98
N ALA A 17 -5.91 -12.90 -21.36
CA ALA A 17 -6.55 -11.76 -22.02
C ALA A 17 -5.59 -10.95 -22.91
N GLY A 18 -4.31 -11.34 -23.01
CA GLY A 18 -3.33 -10.63 -23.83
C GLY A 18 -3.06 -9.21 -23.33
N VAL A 19 -3.22 -8.96 -22.03
CA VAL A 19 -2.92 -7.66 -21.42
C VAL A 19 -1.42 -7.41 -21.55
N SER A 20 -1.07 -6.24 -22.10
CA SER A 20 0.31 -5.92 -22.41
C SER A 20 1.17 -5.74 -21.14
N TRP A 21 2.49 -5.68 -21.34
CA TRP A 21 3.44 -5.45 -20.25
C TRP A 21 3.13 -4.14 -19.52
N THR A 22 2.91 -3.06 -20.28
CA THR A 22 2.64 -1.71 -19.75
C THR A 22 1.41 -1.68 -18.85
N ARG A 23 0.32 -2.27 -19.32
CA ARG A 23 -0.97 -2.31 -18.61
C ARG A 23 -0.88 -3.17 -17.34
N THR A 24 -0.25 -4.33 -17.46
CA THR A 24 0.00 -5.21 -16.32
C THR A 24 0.88 -4.52 -15.27
N TYR A 25 1.94 -3.83 -15.70
CA TYR A 25 2.85 -3.09 -14.82
C TYR A 25 2.11 -2.02 -13.99
N VAL A 26 1.30 -1.18 -14.64
CA VAL A 26 0.52 -0.12 -13.97
C VAL A 26 -0.40 -0.71 -12.90
N VAL A 27 -1.20 -1.73 -13.26
CA VAL A 27 -2.12 -2.37 -12.31
C VAL A 27 -1.38 -3.00 -11.14
N GLN A 28 -0.30 -3.75 -11.40
CA GLN A 28 0.48 -4.38 -10.34
C GLN A 28 1.10 -3.35 -9.39
N ARG A 29 1.57 -2.21 -9.92
CA ARG A 29 2.14 -1.14 -9.11
C ARG A 29 1.08 -0.47 -8.23
N VAL A 30 -0.11 -0.21 -8.76
CA VAL A 30 -1.26 0.30 -7.99
C VAL A 30 -1.61 -0.68 -6.87
N LEU A 31 -1.79 -1.96 -7.20
CA LEU A 31 -2.10 -3.01 -6.22
C LEU A 31 -1.05 -3.13 -5.13
N ARG A 32 0.24 -3.00 -5.47
CA ARG A 32 1.35 -2.96 -4.49
C ARG A 32 1.25 -1.76 -3.57
N ALA A 33 0.96 -0.58 -4.11
CA ALA A 33 0.93 0.64 -3.33
C ALA A 33 -0.23 0.69 -2.32
N VAL A 34 -1.39 0.10 -2.66
CA VAL A 34 -2.58 0.09 -1.77
C VAL A 34 -2.68 -1.13 -0.86
N SER A 35 -1.77 -2.09 -0.99
CA SER A 35 -1.75 -3.28 -0.13
C SER A 35 -1.27 -2.93 1.28
N GLY A 36 -2.05 -3.30 2.30
CA GLY A 36 -1.65 -3.15 3.71
C GLY A 36 -0.44 -4.00 4.15
N THR A 37 0.10 -4.85 3.26
CA THR A 37 1.32 -5.63 3.50
C THR A 37 2.56 -5.07 2.79
N SER A 38 2.37 -3.98 2.03
CA SER A 38 3.44 -3.30 1.31
C SER A 38 4.44 -2.66 2.28
N LEU A 39 5.70 -2.61 1.86
CA LEU A 39 6.71 -1.87 2.62
C LEU A 39 6.32 -0.39 2.68
N PHE A 40 6.61 0.28 3.80
CA PHE A 40 6.30 1.71 3.96
C PHE A 40 6.76 2.52 2.74
N SER A 41 8.01 2.33 2.30
CA SER A 41 8.61 3.05 1.16
C SER A 41 7.96 2.78 -0.22
N ARG A 42 7.07 1.80 -0.33
CA ARG A 42 6.29 1.46 -1.53
C ARG A 42 4.79 1.66 -1.35
N HIS A 43 4.35 1.80 -0.10
CA HIS A 43 2.96 2.04 0.25
C HIS A 43 2.56 3.44 -0.16
N VAL A 44 1.29 3.62 -0.52
CA VAL A 44 0.70 4.90 -0.96
C VAL A 44 0.95 6.04 0.03
N SER A 45 1.03 5.73 1.33
CA SER A 45 1.39 6.70 2.37
C SER A 45 2.75 7.37 2.16
N ALA A 46 3.73 6.69 1.54
CA ALA A 46 5.06 7.25 1.30
C ALA A 46 5.25 7.85 -0.10
N LEU A 47 4.24 7.81 -0.97
CA LEU A 47 4.37 8.26 -2.36
C LEU A 47 4.27 9.78 -2.51
N ALA A 48 3.65 10.49 -1.55
CA ALA A 48 3.46 11.95 -1.54
C ALA A 48 2.92 12.51 -2.88
N GLY A 49 1.92 11.85 -3.46
CA GLY A 49 1.32 12.20 -4.74
C GLY A 49 0.27 13.32 -4.63
N MET A 50 0.05 14.06 -5.73
CA MET A 50 -0.90 15.18 -5.81
C MET A 50 -2.30 14.79 -5.35
N ALA A 51 -2.79 13.62 -5.78
CA ALA A 51 -4.11 13.12 -5.44
C ALA A 51 -4.31 12.91 -3.93
N SER A 52 -3.23 12.75 -3.17
CA SER A 52 -3.27 12.64 -1.70
C SER A 52 -2.92 13.94 -0.98
N GLU A 53 -1.98 14.73 -1.52
CA GLU A 53 -1.49 15.94 -0.85
C GLU A 53 -2.43 17.14 -1.02
N LEU A 54 -3.13 17.27 -2.15
CA LEU A 54 -4.08 18.38 -2.36
C LEU A 54 -5.26 18.36 -1.38
N PRO A 55 -5.97 17.23 -1.18
CA PRO A 55 -7.03 17.17 -0.17
C PRO A 55 -6.53 17.47 1.25
N ARG A 56 -5.33 16.98 1.60
CA ARG A 56 -4.72 17.26 2.90
C ARG A 56 -4.42 18.74 3.08
N THR A 57 -3.78 19.36 2.09
CA THR A 57 -3.47 20.79 2.12
C THR A 57 -4.73 21.64 2.22
N ARG A 58 -5.80 21.29 1.50
CA ARG A 58 -7.11 21.93 1.65
C ARG A 58 -7.61 21.89 3.10
N VAL A 59 -7.67 20.70 3.71
CA VAL A 59 -8.16 20.53 5.09
C VAL A 59 -7.32 21.32 6.09
N VAL A 60 -6.01 21.37 5.91
CA VAL A 60 -5.11 22.10 6.81
C VAL A 60 -5.27 23.61 6.64
N LEU A 61 -5.47 24.11 5.42
CA LEU A 61 -5.79 25.50 5.14
C LEU A 61 -7.13 25.90 5.78
N GLU A 62 -8.16 25.06 5.68
CA GLU A 62 -9.47 25.27 6.34
C GLU A 62 -9.31 25.37 7.86
N ASN A 63 -8.63 24.40 8.47
CA ASN A 63 -8.40 24.42 9.91
C ASN A 63 -7.58 25.66 10.33
N PHE A 64 -6.58 26.07 9.55
CA PHE A 64 -5.81 27.28 9.84
C PHE A 64 -6.67 28.53 9.75
N ALA A 65 -7.54 28.63 8.75
CA ALA A 65 -8.48 29.73 8.61
C ALA A 65 -9.40 29.88 9.84
N ASP A 66 -9.73 28.77 10.52
CA ASP A 66 -10.67 28.77 11.63
C ASP A 66 -9.99 28.85 13.01
N THR A 67 -8.83 28.23 13.16
CA THR A 67 -8.16 28.04 14.48
C THR A 67 -6.80 28.72 14.60
N ALA A 68 -6.24 29.24 13.49
CA ALA A 68 -4.85 29.68 13.39
C ALA A 68 -3.83 28.57 13.77
N GLN A 69 -4.22 27.30 13.63
CA GLN A 69 -3.37 26.12 13.76
C GLN A 69 -3.40 25.31 12.45
N PRO A 70 -2.33 24.58 12.09
CA PRO A 70 -1.04 24.53 12.77
C PRO A 70 -0.22 25.81 12.60
N ARG A 71 0.99 25.84 13.18
CA ARG A 71 1.93 26.95 12.99
C ARG A 71 2.19 27.20 11.50
N ILE A 72 2.38 28.47 11.13
CA ILE A 72 2.59 28.91 9.74
C ILE A 72 3.74 28.15 9.05
N SER A 73 4.84 27.86 9.75
CA SER A 73 5.95 27.10 9.18
C SER A 73 5.55 25.68 8.74
N LEU A 74 4.64 25.03 9.48
CA LEU A 74 4.12 23.72 9.10
C LEU A 74 3.16 23.82 7.92
N LEU A 75 2.25 24.80 7.95
CA LEU A 75 1.34 25.08 6.84
C LEU A 75 2.10 25.32 5.54
N ARG A 76 3.14 26.17 5.59
CA ARG A 76 4.05 26.42 4.48
C ARG A 76 4.71 25.14 3.96
N SER A 77 5.26 24.31 4.84
CA SER A 77 5.93 23.05 4.47
C SER A 77 4.99 22.11 3.70
N LEU A 78 3.71 22.05 4.09
CA LEU A 78 2.69 21.25 3.40
C LEU A 78 2.34 21.82 2.03
N CYS A 79 2.17 23.14 1.91
CA CYS A 79 1.96 23.80 0.62
C CYS A 79 3.17 23.56 -0.32
N GLU A 80 4.40 23.69 0.18
CA GLU A 80 5.63 23.41 -0.59
C GLU A 80 5.72 21.94 -1.01
N GLY A 81 5.39 21.00 -0.13
CA GLY A 81 5.36 19.56 -0.43
C GLY A 81 4.32 19.21 -1.51
N THR A 82 3.13 19.79 -1.41
CA THR A 82 2.06 19.64 -2.40
C THR A 82 2.46 20.24 -3.74
N ARG A 83 3.07 21.43 -3.73
CA ARG A 83 3.59 22.11 -4.91
C ARG A 83 4.64 21.26 -5.60
N ALA A 84 5.57 20.67 -4.85
CA ALA A 84 6.58 19.77 -5.40
C ALA A 84 5.96 18.51 -6.03
N ALA A 85 4.84 17.99 -5.51
CA ALA A 85 4.11 16.90 -6.15
C ALA A 85 3.54 17.33 -7.51
N VAL A 86 2.98 18.54 -7.58
CA VAL A 86 2.46 19.13 -8.83
C VAL A 86 3.55 19.38 -9.85
N GLU A 87 4.71 19.88 -9.42
CA GLU A 87 5.87 20.08 -10.30
C GLU A 87 6.39 18.77 -10.91
N ARG A 88 6.32 17.64 -10.17
CA ARG A 88 6.65 16.32 -10.74
C ARG A 88 5.67 15.93 -11.84
N GLY A 89 4.37 16.20 -11.64
CA GLY A 89 3.34 16.05 -12.66
C GLY A 89 3.64 16.87 -13.92
N ILE A 90 3.87 18.17 -13.76
CA ILE A 90 4.19 19.09 -14.86
C ILE A 90 5.46 18.66 -15.60
N GLY A 91 6.52 18.32 -14.86
CA GLY A 91 7.77 17.88 -15.45
C GLY A 91 7.65 16.58 -16.25
N ARG A 92 6.62 15.76 -15.98
CA ARG A 92 6.44 14.47 -16.64
C ARG A 92 5.40 14.45 -17.75
N TRP A 93 4.28 15.12 -17.55
CA TRP A 93 3.16 15.14 -18.48
C TRP A 93 3.06 16.43 -19.29
N GLY A 94 3.91 17.41 -18.98
CA GLY A 94 3.89 18.72 -19.59
C GLY A 94 2.99 19.72 -18.84
N PRO A 95 2.94 20.97 -19.32
CA PRO A 95 2.22 22.07 -18.66
C PRO A 95 0.72 22.03 -18.98
N ASP A 96 -0.01 21.09 -18.37
CA ASP A 96 -1.48 21.05 -18.41
C ASP A 96 -2.08 22.23 -17.62
N ALA A 97 -3.18 22.80 -18.11
CA ALA A 97 -3.83 23.97 -17.51
C ALA A 97 -4.21 23.72 -16.04
N VAL A 98 -4.77 22.53 -15.73
CA VAL A 98 -5.18 22.18 -14.36
C VAL A 98 -3.97 22.15 -13.43
N LEU A 99 -2.85 21.58 -13.87
CA LEU A 99 -1.64 21.51 -13.06
C LEU A 99 -0.99 22.88 -12.86
N LEU A 100 -1.02 23.75 -13.87
CA LEU A 100 -0.54 25.12 -13.77
C LEU A 100 -1.38 25.96 -12.81
N ASP A 101 -2.71 25.80 -12.84
CA ASP A 101 -3.62 26.51 -11.95
C ASP A 101 -3.43 26.09 -10.50
N VAL A 102 -3.31 24.78 -10.24
CA VAL A 102 -2.97 24.27 -8.90
C VAL A 102 -1.63 24.85 -8.42
N ARG A 103 -0.60 24.82 -9.27
CA ARG A 103 0.71 25.38 -8.93
C ARG A 103 0.59 26.87 -8.60
N HIS A 104 -0.15 27.64 -9.39
CA HIS A 104 -0.34 29.06 -9.18
C HIS A 104 -1.01 29.38 -7.84
N VAL A 105 -2.07 28.64 -7.47
CA VAL A 105 -2.72 28.78 -6.16
C VAL A 105 -1.73 28.51 -5.03
N LEU A 106 -0.94 27.43 -5.12
CA LEU A 106 0.04 27.08 -4.10
C LEU A 106 1.17 28.11 -3.99
N ASP A 107 1.69 28.60 -5.12
CA ASP A 107 2.72 29.64 -5.17
C ASP A 107 2.22 30.95 -4.51
N SER A 108 0.98 31.37 -4.79
CA SER A 108 0.38 32.56 -4.19
C SER A 108 0.29 32.43 -2.67
N VAL A 109 -0.22 31.30 -2.19
CA VAL A 109 -0.37 31.06 -0.74
C VAL A 109 0.99 31.04 -0.05
N ILE A 110 1.99 30.39 -0.63
CA ILE A 110 3.35 30.34 -0.06
C ILE A 110 3.92 31.76 0.04
N ALA A 111 3.79 32.57 -1.01
CA ALA A 111 4.25 33.96 -1.01
C ALA A 111 3.55 34.80 0.07
N ASP A 112 2.24 34.64 0.22
CA ASP A 112 1.46 35.34 1.24
C ASP A 112 1.81 34.91 2.67
N LEU A 113 2.10 33.62 2.89
CA LEU A 113 2.54 33.10 4.18
C LEU A 113 3.94 33.58 4.57
N ASP A 114 4.78 33.91 3.59
CA ASP A 114 6.14 34.41 3.78
C ASP A 114 6.19 35.89 4.16
N ASP A 115 5.17 36.69 3.81
CA ASP A 115 5.07 38.10 4.21
C ASP A 115 4.54 38.26 5.66
N GLN A 116 5.27 37.64 6.59
CA GLN A 116 4.88 37.60 8.01
C GLN A 116 4.98 38.95 8.72
N VAL A 117 5.65 39.93 8.12
CA VAL A 117 5.83 41.25 8.72
C VAL A 117 4.70 42.19 8.32
N ARG A 118 4.15 42.06 7.11
CA ARG A 118 3.17 43.03 6.57
C ARG A 118 1.72 42.58 6.68
N ILE A 119 1.43 41.27 6.68
CA ILE A 119 0.06 40.77 6.64
C ILE A 119 -0.45 40.43 8.05
N PRO A 120 -1.49 41.09 8.59
CA PRO A 120 -2.07 40.72 9.89
C PRO A 120 -2.64 39.29 9.90
N MET A 121 -2.70 38.65 11.06
CA MET A 121 -3.18 37.26 11.19
C MET A 121 -4.61 37.07 10.64
N GLY A 122 -5.50 38.05 10.83
CA GLY A 122 -6.86 38.01 10.26
C GLY A 122 -6.85 37.85 8.74
N ARG A 123 -6.03 38.65 8.04
CA ARG A 123 -5.90 38.56 6.58
C ARG A 123 -5.26 37.24 6.14
N ARG A 124 -4.30 36.69 6.89
CA ARG A 124 -3.74 35.36 6.59
C ARG A 124 -4.78 34.25 6.68
N ARG A 125 -5.68 34.34 7.66
CA ARG A 125 -6.78 33.37 7.82
C ARG A 125 -7.78 33.47 6.66
N GLU A 126 -8.07 34.68 6.18
CA GLU A 126 -8.89 34.88 4.98
C GLU A 126 -8.24 34.30 3.74
N LEU A 127 -6.96 34.60 3.50
CA LEU A 127 -6.19 34.04 2.38
C LEU A 127 -6.13 32.52 2.42
N ALA A 128 -5.95 31.92 3.60
CA ALA A 128 -6.01 30.46 3.75
C ALA A 128 -7.39 29.89 3.41
N ARG A 129 -8.48 30.59 3.78
CA ARG A 129 -9.86 30.19 3.41
C ARG A 129 -10.10 30.29 1.91
N GLU A 130 -9.67 31.39 1.28
CA GLU A 130 -9.75 31.60 -0.17
C GLU A 130 -8.99 30.49 -0.90
N ALA A 131 -7.77 30.19 -0.47
CA ALA A 131 -6.95 29.13 -1.03
C ALA A 131 -7.53 27.73 -0.84
N ALA A 132 -8.07 27.42 0.34
CA ALA A 132 -8.77 26.16 0.57
C ALA A 132 -9.92 25.96 -0.41
N ALA A 133 -10.73 27.01 -0.64
CA ALA A 133 -11.81 26.97 -1.61
C ALA A 133 -11.30 26.77 -3.05
N SER A 134 -10.22 27.46 -3.45
CA SER A 134 -9.59 27.30 -4.76
C SER A 134 -9.04 25.88 -4.97
N VAL A 135 -8.31 25.34 -3.99
CA VAL A 135 -7.82 23.95 -4.04
C VAL A 135 -9.01 22.98 -4.13
N GLY A 136 -10.05 23.19 -3.32
CA GLY A 136 -11.27 22.37 -3.35
C GLY A 136 -11.98 22.36 -4.71
N ALA A 137 -12.04 23.51 -5.39
CA ALA A 137 -12.61 23.61 -6.74
C ALA A 137 -11.79 22.85 -7.80
N LEU A 138 -10.47 22.77 -7.63
CA LEU A 138 -9.55 22.10 -8.55
C LEU A 138 -9.46 20.58 -8.34
N LEU A 139 -9.83 20.05 -7.16
CA LEU A 139 -9.75 18.60 -6.87
C LEU A 139 -10.47 17.71 -7.91
N PRO A 140 -11.72 17.99 -8.32
CA PRO A 140 -12.38 17.22 -9.37
C PRO A 140 -11.70 17.33 -10.74
N GLU A 141 -11.04 18.44 -11.03
CA GLU A 141 -10.31 18.66 -12.29
C GLU A 141 -9.03 17.83 -12.33
N VAL A 142 -8.26 17.83 -11.24
CA VAL A 142 -7.06 16.99 -11.09
C VAL A 142 -7.44 15.51 -11.22
N ARG A 143 -8.55 15.09 -10.61
CA ARG A 143 -9.05 13.72 -10.76
C ARG A 143 -9.36 13.40 -12.23
N ARG A 144 -10.12 14.25 -12.93
CA ARG A 144 -10.43 14.06 -14.36
C ARG A 144 -9.18 14.01 -15.23
N PHE A 145 -8.21 14.87 -14.95
CA PHE A 145 -6.91 14.87 -15.62
C PHE A 145 -6.16 13.55 -15.43
N LEU A 146 -6.12 13.00 -14.21
CA LEU A 146 -5.50 11.71 -13.92
C LEU A 146 -6.23 10.54 -14.60
N GLU A 147 -7.57 10.53 -14.60
CA GLU A 147 -8.39 9.54 -15.31
C GLU A 147 -8.17 9.60 -16.83
N ALA A 148 -8.07 10.80 -17.40
CA ALA A 148 -7.76 11.01 -18.82
C ALA A 148 -6.33 10.56 -19.16
N THR A 149 -5.36 10.86 -18.30
CA THR A 149 -3.97 10.43 -18.44
C THR A 149 -3.88 8.90 -18.41
N PHE A 150 -4.59 8.25 -17.48
CA PHE A 150 -4.68 6.79 -17.47
C PHE A 150 -5.26 6.23 -18.76
N THR A 151 -6.38 6.79 -19.23
CA THR A 151 -7.04 6.36 -20.47
C THR A 151 -6.09 6.47 -21.66
N ALA A 152 -5.36 7.59 -21.77
CA ALA A 152 -4.37 7.80 -22.82
C ALA A 152 -3.21 6.79 -22.76
N VAL A 153 -2.70 6.49 -21.55
CA VAL A 153 -1.63 5.48 -21.36
C VAL A 153 -2.14 4.07 -21.65
N TRP A 154 -3.38 3.77 -21.28
CA TRP A 154 -3.98 2.45 -21.40
C TRP A 154 -4.33 2.12 -22.85
N ASP A 155 -5.04 3.01 -23.54
CA ASP A 155 -5.53 2.80 -24.90
C ASP A 155 -4.51 3.20 -25.97
N GLY A 156 -3.53 4.04 -25.61
CA GLY A 156 -2.46 4.48 -26.50
C GLY A 156 -1.43 3.40 -26.82
N PRO A 157 -0.60 3.62 -27.86
CA PRO A 157 0.52 2.75 -28.20
C PRO A 157 1.60 2.76 -27.11
N GLU A 158 2.21 1.60 -26.86
CA GLU A 158 3.20 1.45 -25.79
C GLU A 158 4.43 2.35 -25.96
N SER A 159 4.78 2.71 -27.20
CA SER A 159 5.92 3.58 -27.51
C SER A 159 5.80 5.00 -26.94
N TRP A 160 4.59 5.45 -26.59
CA TRP A 160 4.39 6.75 -25.94
C TRP A 160 4.74 6.72 -24.45
N ASN A 161 4.86 5.52 -23.88
CA ASN A 161 5.00 5.34 -22.45
C ASN A 161 6.46 5.13 -22.05
N THR A 162 6.86 5.87 -21.03
CA THR A 162 8.16 5.79 -20.38
C THR A 162 7.94 5.22 -18.99
N VAL A 163 8.83 4.34 -18.51
CA VAL A 163 8.70 3.71 -17.18
C VAL A 163 8.51 4.75 -16.08
N ALA A 164 9.28 5.84 -16.10
CA ALA A 164 9.13 6.92 -15.12
C ALA A 164 7.72 7.57 -15.16
N GLY A 165 7.07 7.61 -16.33
CA GLY A 165 5.71 8.12 -16.48
C GLY A 165 4.67 7.15 -15.97
N LEU A 166 4.87 5.85 -16.23
CA LEU A 166 4.04 4.78 -15.69
C LEU A 166 4.14 4.74 -14.16
N ASP A 167 5.34 4.94 -13.61
CA ASP A 167 5.58 5.05 -12.17
C ASP A 167 4.77 6.16 -11.55
N LEU A 168 4.88 7.38 -12.10
CA LEU A 168 4.13 8.54 -11.59
C LEU A 168 2.62 8.33 -11.70
N LEU A 169 2.13 7.87 -12.85
CA LEU A 169 0.71 7.60 -13.05
C LEU A 169 0.19 6.55 -12.06
N SER A 170 0.93 5.46 -11.87
CA SER A 170 0.55 4.41 -10.94
C SER A 170 0.54 4.90 -9.50
N ASP A 171 1.49 5.76 -9.13
CA ASP A 171 1.57 6.33 -7.78
C ASP A 171 0.38 7.28 -7.52
N GLU A 172 -0.01 8.10 -8.50
CA GLU A 172 -1.21 8.96 -8.40
C GLU A 172 -2.52 8.17 -8.40
N LEU A 173 -2.64 7.13 -9.24
CA LEU A 173 -3.80 6.24 -9.22
C LEU A 173 -3.91 5.46 -7.91
N ALA A 174 -2.80 5.01 -7.34
CA ALA A 174 -2.79 4.39 -6.03
C ALA A 174 -3.31 5.34 -4.95
N CYS A 175 -2.94 6.63 -5.02
CA CYS A 175 -3.48 7.66 -4.13
C CYS A 175 -5.00 7.80 -4.28
N LEU A 176 -5.52 7.84 -5.51
CA LEU A 176 -6.97 7.90 -5.77
C LEU A 176 -7.70 6.65 -5.26
N VAL A 177 -7.17 5.45 -5.55
CA VAL A 177 -7.74 4.16 -5.12
C VAL A 177 -7.79 4.10 -3.60
N ALA A 178 -6.69 4.47 -2.94
CA ALA A 178 -6.61 4.44 -1.49
C ALA A 178 -7.51 5.48 -0.80
N ALA A 179 -7.77 6.63 -1.44
CA ALA A 179 -8.72 7.63 -0.95
C ALA A 179 -10.16 7.08 -0.88
N THR A 180 -10.50 6.09 -1.72
CA THR A 180 -11.82 5.43 -1.70
C THR A 180 -11.94 4.26 -0.72
N ASP A 181 -10.89 3.96 0.05
CA ASP A 181 -10.79 2.76 0.90
C ASP A 181 -10.99 1.44 0.14
N ARG A 182 -10.66 1.41 -1.16
CA ARG A 182 -10.84 0.21 -2.00
C ARG A 182 -10.05 -0.96 -1.45
N ASP A 183 -10.72 -2.09 -1.29
CA ASP A 183 -10.12 -3.28 -0.71
C ASP A 183 -9.18 -3.99 -1.70
N HIS A 184 -7.92 -4.21 -1.31
CA HIS A 184 -6.90 -4.85 -2.16
C HIS A 184 -7.32 -6.24 -2.69
N ASP A 185 -7.77 -7.14 -1.82
CA ASP A 185 -8.12 -8.52 -2.21
C ASP A 185 -9.36 -8.55 -3.11
N THR A 186 -10.33 -7.67 -2.84
CA THR A 186 -11.53 -7.51 -3.67
C THR A 186 -11.17 -6.94 -5.03
N LEU A 187 -10.30 -5.93 -5.09
CA LEU A 187 -9.83 -5.37 -6.34
C LEU A 187 -9.05 -6.39 -7.18
N CYS A 188 -8.17 -7.19 -6.58
CA CYS A 188 -7.45 -8.28 -7.27
C CYS A 188 -8.42 -9.28 -7.90
N ARG A 189 -9.47 -9.70 -7.16
CA ARG A 189 -10.49 -10.62 -7.67
C ARG A 189 -11.32 -10.00 -8.79
N ASP A 190 -11.77 -8.77 -8.61
CA ASP A 190 -12.62 -8.10 -9.60
C ASP A 190 -11.87 -7.88 -10.92
N LEU A 191 -10.57 -7.57 -10.86
CA LEU A 191 -9.70 -7.46 -12.05
C LEU A 191 -9.48 -8.82 -12.72
N ALA A 192 -9.27 -9.88 -11.95
CA ALA A 192 -9.11 -11.24 -12.49
C ALA A 192 -10.40 -11.71 -13.18
N ASP A 193 -11.55 -11.50 -12.54
CA ASP A 193 -12.86 -11.84 -13.10
C ASP A 193 -13.20 -10.99 -14.33
N LEU A 194 -12.79 -9.72 -14.39
CA LEU A 194 -12.92 -8.90 -15.59
C LEU A 194 -12.08 -9.47 -16.74
N ALA A 195 -10.81 -9.78 -16.50
CA ALA A 195 -9.93 -10.36 -17.52
C ALA A 195 -10.43 -11.72 -18.02
N ASP A 196 -10.97 -12.54 -17.12
CA ASP A 196 -11.56 -13.85 -17.47
C ASP A 196 -12.81 -13.72 -18.34
N ARG A 197 -13.66 -12.72 -18.09
CA ARG A 197 -14.88 -12.48 -18.88
C ARG A 197 -14.61 -12.01 -20.30
N VAL A 198 -13.63 -11.12 -20.47
CA VAL A 198 -13.31 -10.46 -21.75
C VAL A 198 -12.59 -11.42 -22.71
N GLY A 199 -11.79 -12.36 -22.19
CA GLY A 199 -11.08 -13.35 -23.01
C GLY A 199 -10.03 -12.70 -23.94
N ARG A 200 -9.71 -13.39 -25.06
CA ARG A 200 -8.69 -12.92 -26.04
C ARG A 200 -9.22 -11.99 -27.12
N ALA A 201 -10.54 -12.02 -27.36
CA ALA A 201 -11.15 -11.41 -28.54
C ALA A 201 -11.47 -9.92 -28.34
N ASP A 202 -11.76 -9.52 -27.09
CA ASP A 202 -12.04 -8.14 -26.72
C ASP A 202 -10.84 -7.54 -25.97
N ARG A 203 -10.45 -6.32 -26.31
CA ARG A 203 -9.40 -5.61 -25.54
C ARG A 203 -10.02 -5.12 -24.24
N LEU A 204 -9.41 -5.48 -23.13
CA LEU A 204 -9.69 -4.92 -21.81
C LEU A 204 -9.56 -3.39 -21.89
N ASP A 205 -10.68 -2.67 -21.93
CA ASP A 205 -10.72 -1.23 -22.17
C ASP A 205 -10.39 -0.44 -20.90
N ALA A 206 -9.87 0.79 -21.08
CA ALA A 206 -9.45 1.63 -19.97
C ALA A 206 -10.58 1.96 -18.99
N ARG A 207 -11.79 2.16 -19.51
CA ARG A 207 -12.95 2.58 -18.71
C ARG A 207 -13.37 1.48 -17.75
N SER A 208 -13.47 0.24 -18.23
CA SER A 208 -13.78 -0.93 -17.39
C SER A 208 -12.76 -1.13 -16.26
N VAL A 209 -11.48 -0.85 -16.51
CA VAL A 209 -10.44 -0.94 -15.45
C VAL A 209 -10.55 0.21 -14.47
N LEU A 210 -10.75 1.45 -14.95
CA LEU A 210 -10.98 2.61 -14.08
C LEU A 210 -12.20 2.42 -13.19
N ASP A 211 -13.30 1.89 -13.72
CA ASP A 211 -14.54 1.66 -12.95
C ASP A 211 -14.34 0.60 -11.84
N LEU A 212 -13.35 -0.30 -11.97
CA LEU A 212 -12.96 -1.23 -10.91
C LEU A 212 -11.98 -0.62 -9.89
N LEU A 213 -11.05 0.21 -10.36
CA LEU A 213 -10.08 0.93 -9.52
C LEU A 213 -10.77 1.98 -8.66
N LEU A 214 -11.72 2.72 -9.23
CA LEU A 214 -12.41 3.85 -8.63
C LEU A 214 -13.94 3.67 -8.74
N PRO A 215 -14.53 2.65 -8.08
CA PRO A 215 -15.96 2.42 -8.19
C PRO A 215 -16.74 3.57 -7.55
N PRO A 216 -17.95 3.89 -8.04
CA PRO A 216 -18.82 4.82 -7.33
C PRO A 216 -19.22 4.22 -5.97
N PRO A 217 -19.25 5.03 -4.89
CA PRO A 217 -19.76 4.59 -3.60
C PRO A 217 -21.20 4.08 -3.69
N ARG A 218 -21.52 3.04 -2.94
CA ARG A 218 -22.86 2.47 -2.76
C ARG A 218 -23.20 2.44 -1.29
N ARG A 219 -24.49 2.48 -0.99
CA ARG A 219 -24.98 2.40 0.38
C ARG A 219 -25.06 0.96 0.87
N TYR A 220 -24.44 0.71 2.01
CA TYR A 220 -24.48 -0.57 2.71
C TYR A 220 -25.13 -0.40 4.07
N ARG A 221 -25.80 -1.46 4.54
CA ARG A 221 -26.18 -1.60 5.95
C ARG A 221 -25.23 -2.59 6.61
N VAL A 222 -24.66 -2.20 7.73
CA VAL A 222 -23.68 -3.02 8.46
C VAL A 222 -24.14 -3.22 9.89
N ALA A 223 -24.13 -4.46 10.36
CA ALA A 223 -24.42 -4.82 11.74
C ALA A 223 -23.14 -5.29 12.44
N VAL A 224 -23.00 -4.88 13.70
CA VAL A 224 -21.85 -5.17 14.56
C VAL A 224 -22.36 -5.56 15.95
N VAL A 225 -21.59 -6.34 16.68
CA VAL A 225 -21.84 -6.60 18.10
C VAL A 225 -21.23 -5.47 18.93
N VAL A 226 -21.98 -4.98 19.91
CA VAL A 226 -21.47 -4.06 20.93
C VAL A 226 -21.46 -4.78 22.27
N HIS A 227 -20.31 -4.81 22.92
CA HIS A 227 -20.11 -5.35 24.26
C HIS A 227 -20.22 -4.26 25.32
N GLY A 228 -20.57 -4.65 26.54
CA GLY A 228 -20.71 -3.78 27.71
C GLY A 228 -22.16 -3.40 28.04
N ALA A 229 -23.12 -3.69 27.15
CA ALA A 229 -24.55 -3.41 27.37
C ALA A 229 -25.45 -4.43 26.66
N THR A 230 -26.55 -4.83 27.31
CA THR A 230 -27.56 -5.73 26.69
C THR A 230 -28.52 -5.00 25.76
N ALA A 231 -28.58 -3.67 25.87
CA ALA A 231 -29.32 -2.79 24.98
C ALA A 231 -28.70 -1.39 24.98
N LEU A 232 -28.75 -0.72 23.83
CA LEU A 232 -28.38 0.68 23.69
C LEU A 232 -29.60 1.47 23.21
N SER A 233 -30.20 2.23 24.12
CA SER A 233 -31.37 3.05 23.81
C SER A 233 -30.96 4.35 23.11
N HIS A 234 -31.77 4.80 22.15
CA HIS A 234 -31.65 6.11 21.50
C HIS A 234 -30.36 6.37 20.71
N LEU A 235 -29.66 5.33 20.24
CA LEU A 235 -28.51 5.51 19.35
C LEU A 235 -28.88 6.31 18.07
N ALA A 236 -30.13 6.15 17.61
CA ALA A 236 -30.70 6.88 16.48
C ALA A 236 -30.74 8.42 16.65
N VAL A 237 -30.60 8.92 17.89
CA VAL A 237 -30.51 10.37 18.18
C VAL A 237 -29.14 10.93 17.79
N LEU A 238 -28.09 10.11 17.88
CA LEU A 238 -26.73 10.49 17.49
C LEU A 238 -26.52 10.33 15.97
N ASP A 239 -27.10 9.27 15.38
CA ASP A 239 -27.10 9.04 13.93
C ASP A 239 -28.45 8.42 13.51
N PRO A 240 -29.23 9.09 12.64
CA PRO A 240 -30.57 8.63 12.26
C PRO A 240 -30.58 7.29 11.51
N THR A 241 -29.43 6.85 10.98
CA THR A 241 -29.28 5.55 10.33
C THR A 241 -28.95 4.43 11.31
N ALA A 242 -28.59 4.76 12.55
CA ALA A 242 -28.18 3.81 13.57
C ALA A 242 -29.38 3.17 14.28
N THR A 243 -29.42 1.84 14.30
CA THR A 243 -30.45 1.05 14.99
C THR A 243 -29.80 0.03 15.92
N THR A 244 -30.52 -0.38 16.95
CA THR A 244 -30.02 -1.34 17.95
C THR A 244 -31.05 -2.43 18.20
N ALA A 245 -30.59 -3.61 18.57
CA ALA A 245 -31.45 -4.73 18.92
C ALA A 245 -30.77 -5.60 19.98
N ALA A 246 -31.56 -6.27 20.83
CA ALA A 246 -31.03 -7.31 21.71
C ALA A 246 -30.54 -8.50 20.86
N LEU A 247 -29.52 -9.22 21.34
CA LEU A 247 -29.04 -10.44 20.66
C LEU A 247 -30.11 -11.53 20.56
N THR A 248 -31.08 -11.53 21.48
CA THR A 248 -32.22 -12.46 21.49
C THR A 248 -33.29 -12.12 20.45
N GLU A 249 -33.31 -10.89 19.94
CA GLU A 249 -34.33 -10.38 19.01
C GLU A 249 -33.68 -9.69 17.79
N PRO A 250 -32.78 -10.38 17.06
CA PRO A 250 -31.99 -9.77 16.01
C PRO A 250 -32.85 -9.19 14.87
N GLU A 251 -34.03 -9.76 14.61
CA GLU A 251 -34.96 -9.24 13.59
C GLU A 251 -35.37 -7.76 13.79
N ARG A 252 -35.33 -7.25 15.02
CA ARG A 252 -35.65 -5.83 15.31
C ARG A 252 -34.65 -4.84 14.71
N LEU A 253 -33.48 -5.31 14.30
CA LEU A 253 -32.47 -4.50 13.63
C LEU A 253 -32.91 -4.05 12.22
N GLY A 254 -33.92 -4.71 11.64
CA GLY A 254 -34.38 -4.44 10.28
C GLY A 254 -33.34 -4.81 9.21
N PHE A 255 -32.46 -5.77 9.51
CA PHE A 255 -31.43 -6.24 8.60
C PHE A 255 -32.04 -7.25 7.62
N GLY A 256 -32.04 -6.95 6.31
CA GLY A 256 -32.90 -7.62 5.32
C GLY A 256 -32.98 -9.15 5.41
N SER A 257 -31.85 -9.85 5.58
CA SER A 257 -31.84 -11.31 5.77
C SER A 257 -31.81 -11.71 7.25
N VAL A 258 -32.99 -11.95 7.83
CA VAL A 258 -33.14 -12.37 9.24
C VAL A 258 -32.39 -13.68 9.53
N ASN A 259 -32.42 -14.65 8.61
CA ASN A 259 -31.73 -15.94 8.81
C ASN A 259 -30.21 -15.79 8.86
N ARG A 260 -29.62 -14.92 8.02
CA ARG A 260 -28.19 -14.64 8.05
C ARG A 260 -27.79 -13.87 9.29
N LEU A 261 -28.63 -12.94 9.74
CA LEU A 261 -28.40 -12.21 10.98
C LEU A 261 -28.44 -13.15 12.20
N ARG A 262 -29.41 -14.08 12.26
CA ARG A 262 -29.46 -15.12 13.30
C ARG A 262 -28.26 -16.07 13.25
N ALA A 263 -27.77 -16.42 12.07
CA ALA A 263 -26.55 -17.20 11.92
C ALA A 263 -25.32 -16.44 12.46
N PHE A 264 -25.16 -15.17 12.06
CA PHE A 264 -24.12 -14.28 12.55
C PHE A 264 -24.10 -14.20 14.08
N VAL A 265 -25.25 -13.92 14.71
CA VAL A 265 -25.35 -13.84 16.18
C VAL A 265 -24.94 -15.14 16.89
N ARG A 266 -25.22 -16.31 16.28
CA ARG A 266 -24.83 -17.61 16.86
C ARG A 266 -23.34 -17.91 16.72
N GLU A 267 -22.69 -17.35 15.69
CA GLU A 267 -21.30 -17.63 15.36
C GLU A 267 -20.32 -16.64 16.02
N VAL A 268 -20.76 -15.40 16.27
CA VAL A 268 -19.88 -14.37 16.83
C VAL A 268 -19.64 -14.55 18.34
N PRO A 269 -18.37 -14.44 18.79
CA PRO A 269 -18.06 -14.45 20.22
C PRO A 269 -18.79 -13.32 20.96
N THR A 270 -19.42 -13.67 22.07
CA THR A 270 -20.03 -12.69 22.98
C THR A 270 -19.44 -12.84 24.37
N HIS A 271 -19.02 -11.71 24.94
CA HIS A 271 -18.46 -11.64 26.29
C HIS A 271 -19.35 -10.75 27.15
N GLY A 272 -19.95 -11.32 28.19
CA GLY A 272 -20.81 -10.59 29.11
C GLY A 272 -22.05 -9.97 28.44
N ALA A 273 -22.41 -8.76 28.88
CA ALA A 273 -23.53 -8.01 28.32
C ALA A 273 -23.20 -7.55 26.89
N ALA A 274 -24.08 -7.85 25.93
CA ALA A 274 -23.90 -7.45 24.54
C ALA A 274 -25.23 -7.24 23.81
N CYS A 275 -25.20 -6.38 22.79
CA CYS A 275 -26.32 -6.11 21.89
C CYS A 275 -25.84 -5.98 20.44
N LEU A 276 -26.77 -5.91 19.50
CA LEU A 276 -26.48 -5.56 18.12
C LEU A 276 -26.67 -4.07 17.91
N ALA A 277 -25.80 -3.48 17.09
CA ALA A 277 -26.00 -2.18 16.50
C ALA A 277 -25.82 -2.28 14.99
N SER A 278 -26.57 -1.50 14.23
CA SER A 278 -26.37 -1.35 12.79
C SER A 278 -26.40 0.09 12.38
N CYS A 279 -25.70 0.44 11.31
CA CYS A 279 -25.75 1.76 10.69
C CYS A 279 -25.69 1.63 9.16
N GLN A 280 -25.96 2.73 8.46
CA GLN A 280 -25.76 2.82 7.02
C GLN A 280 -24.48 3.59 6.71
N VAL A 281 -23.71 3.10 5.74
CA VAL A 281 -22.48 3.75 5.27
C VAL A 281 -22.38 3.69 3.75
N ASP A 282 -21.78 4.70 3.16
CA ASP A 282 -21.42 4.69 1.75
C ASP A 282 -19.99 4.16 1.59
N ALA A 283 -19.79 3.17 0.72
CA ALA A 283 -18.48 2.54 0.51
C ALA A 283 -18.37 1.97 -0.92
N VAL A 284 -17.17 1.60 -1.36
CA VAL A 284 -16.96 1.07 -2.72
C VAL A 284 -17.07 -0.46 -2.79
N ASP A 285 -16.87 -1.16 -1.68
CA ASP A 285 -17.07 -2.60 -1.55
C ASP A 285 -17.47 -3.04 -0.14
N VAL A 286 -17.75 -4.34 -0.02
CA VAL A 286 -18.18 -4.97 1.22
C VAL A 286 -17.13 -4.84 2.35
N PRO A 287 -15.84 -5.15 2.14
CA PRO A 287 -14.82 -4.91 3.18
C PRO A 287 -14.66 -3.44 3.58
N SER A 288 -14.68 -2.50 2.62
CA SER A 288 -14.60 -1.07 2.91
C SER A 288 -15.83 -0.59 3.69
N ALA A 289 -17.02 -1.10 3.37
CA ALA A 289 -18.25 -0.83 4.14
C ALA A 289 -18.13 -1.33 5.58
N GLY A 290 -17.57 -2.53 5.80
CA GLY A 290 -17.28 -3.04 7.13
C GLY A 290 -16.39 -2.08 7.94
N ARG A 291 -15.28 -1.62 7.36
CA ARG A 291 -14.36 -0.67 8.02
C ARG A 291 -15.01 0.69 8.30
N ALA A 292 -15.71 1.26 7.31
CA ALA A 292 -16.41 2.52 7.45
C ALA A 292 -17.48 2.47 8.55
N ALA A 293 -18.25 1.39 8.63
CA ALA A 293 -19.27 1.20 9.66
C ALA A 293 -18.69 1.03 11.05
N ARG A 294 -17.59 0.26 11.22
CA ARG A 294 -16.89 0.16 12.51
C ARG A 294 -16.43 1.53 12.99
N ARG A 295 -15.81 2.31 12.10
CA ARG A 295 -15.37 3.67 12.41
C ARG A 295 -16.52 4.55 12.86
N THR A 296 -17.63 4.57 12.11
CA THR A 296 -18.83 5.32 12.49
C THR A 296 -19.40 4.85 13.82
N MET A 297 -19.50 3.53 14.03
CA MET A 297 -20.02 3.00 15.27
C MET A 297 -19.12 3.32 16.47
N SER A 298 -17.79 3.22 16.32
CA SER A 298 -16.84 3.60 17.38
C SER A 298 -17.04 5.05 17.82
N GLU A 299 -17.19 5.97 16.86
CA GLU A 299 -17.44 7.38 17.15
C GLU A 299 -18.78 7.61 17.85
N LEU A 300 -19.84 6.92 17.42
CA LEU A 300 -21.15 6.99 18.09
C LEU A 300 -21.09 6.44 19.51
N LEU A 301 -20.35 5.36 19.73
CA LEU A 301 -20.13 4.81 21.06
C LEU A 301 -19.32 5.76 21.94
N ASP A 302 -18.30 6.43 21.41
CA ASP A 302 -17.52 7.43 22.15
C ASP A 302 -18.41 8.59 22.61
N GLN A 303 -19.26 9.11 21.73
CA GLN A 303 -20.24 10.15 22.06
C GLN A 303 -21.26 9.65 23.10
N TYR A 304 -21.75 8.41 22.94
CA TYR A 304 -22.69 7.79 23.87
C TYR A 304 -22.07 7.62 25.26
N MET A 305 -20.85 7.10 25.34
CA MET A 305 -20.11 6.91 26.59
C MET A 305 -19.81 8.25 27.26
N ALA A 306 -19.45 9.29 26.50
CA ALA A 306 -19.25 10.64 27.03
C ALA A 306 -20.53 11.22 27.68
N GLY A 307 -21.70 10.92 27.09
CA GLY A 307 -23.00 11.31 27.65
C GLY A 307 -23.40 10.48 28.88
N HIS A 308 -23.25 9.16 28.83
CA HIS A 308 -23.72 8.24 29.88
C HIS A 308 -22.76 8.14 31.09
N ARG A 309 -21.46 8.35 30.89
CA ARG A 309 -20.38 8.39 31.91
C ARG A 309 -20.10 7.11 32.71
N LEU A 310 -21.01 6.14 32.76
CA LEU A 310 -20.90 4.94 33.61
C LEU A 310 -20.64 3.61 32.88
N VAL A 311 -20.64 3.62 31.54
CA VAL A 311 -20.49 2.40 30.73
C VAL A 311 -19.16 2.40 29.99
N THR A 312 -18.56 1.22 29.88
CA THR A 312 -17.45 0.96 28.96
C THR A 312 -17.99 0.07 27.86
N LEU A 313 -18.04 0.61 26.64
CA LEU A 313 -18.56 -0.09 25.47
C LEU A 313 -17.40 -0.41 24.53
N SER A 314 -17.47 -1.55 23.86
CA SER A 314 -16.49 -1.92 22.85
C SER A 314 -17.15 -2.66 21.70
N LEU A 315 -16.60 -2.53 20.50
CA LEU A 315 -17.07 -3.27 19.34
C LEU A 315 -16.51 -4.69 19.34
N GLY A 316 -17.36 -5.67 19.00
CA GLY A 316 -16.89 -7.00 18.63
C GLY A 316 -16.12 -6.95 17.31
N ASP A 317 -15.29 -7.95 17.03
CA ASP A 317 -14.40 -7.96 15.86
C ASP A 317 -15.13 -8.15 14.52
N ASP A 318 -16.16 -9.00 14.52
CA ASP A 318 -16.89 -9.43 13.34
C ASP A 318 -17.96 -8.43 12.92
N VAL A 319 -18.21 -8.33 11.61
CA VAL A 319 -19.29 -7.50 11.06
C VAL A 319 -20.11 -8.28 10.03
N LEU A 320 -21.39 -7.96 9.95
CA LEU A 320 -22.30 -8.46 8.93
C LEU A 320 -22.66 -7.30 7.99
N VAL A 321 -22.38 -7.45 6.70
CA VAL A 321 -22.60 -6.41 5.69
C VAL A 321 -23.69 -6.84 4.72
N SER A 322 -24.65 -5.96 4.46
CA SER A 322 -25.67 -6.11 3.42
C SER A 322 -25.55 -4.95 2.45
N ASP A 323 -25.33 -5.28 1.17
CA ASP A 323 -25.76 -4.39 0.09
C ASP A 323 -27.30 -4.39 0.12
N VAL A 324 -27.94 -3.23 0.01
CA VAL A 324 -29.38 -3.07 0.24
C VAL A 324 -30.21 -3.95 -0.71
N ASP A 325 -29.64 -4.44 -1.83
CA ASP A 325 -30.35 -5.16 -2.88
C ASP A 325 -29.73 -6.50 -3.35
N ARG A 326 -28.63 -7.01 -2.73
CA ARG A 326 -27.86 -8.13 -3.34
C ARG A 326 -27.55 -9.30 -2.43
N GLN A 327 -26.61 -9.13 -1.50
CA GLN A 327 -26.05 -10.23 -0.72
C GLN A 327 -25.65 -9.77 0.68
N VAL A 328 -25.90 -10.64 1.65
CA VAL A 328 -25.39 -10.50 3.02
C VAL A 328 -24.10 -11.31 3.16
N ARG A 329 -23.04 -10.69 3.67
CA ARG A 329 -21.74 -11.31 3.90
C ARG A 329 -21.28 -11.06 5.33
N HIS A 330 -20.87 -12.14 6.00
CA HIS A 330 -20.16 -12.07 7.26
C HIS A 330 -18.68 -11.85 6.98
N LEU A 331 -18.10 -10.84 7.62
CA LEU A 331 -16.69 -10.51 7.53
C LEU A 331 -16.03 -10.76 8.89
N PRO A 332 -15.17 -11.78 9.01
CA PRO A 332 -14.35 -11.96 10.19
C PRO A 332 -13.29 -10.84 10.27
N PRO A 333 -12.70 -10.59 11.46
CA PRO A 333 -11.61 -9.63 11.60
C PRO A 333 -10.45 -9.99 10.67
N ARG A 334 -9.89 -8.97 10.01
CA ARG A 334 -8.61 -9.10 9.32
C ARG A 334 -7.49 -9.22 10.34
N ARG A 335 -7.17 -10.44 10.74
CA ARG A 335 -6.02 -10.73 11.62
C ARG A 335 -4.80 -11.04 10.76
N THR A 336 -3.78 -10.20 10.85
CA THR A 336 -2.46 -10.51 10.32
C THR A 336 -1.85 -11.59 11.19
N THR A 337 -1.76 -12.81 10.67
CA THR A 337 -1.11 -13.93 11.36
C THR A 337 0.27 -14.17 10.77
N VAL A 338 1.20 -14.57 11.62
CA VAL A 338 2.55 -14.98 11.20
C VAL A 338 2.77 -16.42 11.64
N LYS A 339 3.40 -17.23 10.79
CA LYS A 339 3.77 -18.61 11.14
C LYS A 339 4.76 -18.67 12.30
N ARG A 340 5.56 -17.62 12.47
CA ARG A 340 6.56 -17.45 13.51
C ARG A 340 6.66 -15.97 13.88
N ALA A 341 6.63 -15.68 15.17
CA ALA A 341 6.86 -14.34 15.72
C ALA A 341 8.13 -14.38 16.57
N ASP A 342 9.12 -13.56 16.21
CA ASP A 342 10.33 -13.34 17.00
C ASP A 342 10.42 -11.85 17.32
N PRO A 343 10.87 -11.44 18.53
CA PRO A 343 11.11 -10.04 18.82
C PRO A 343 12.21 -9.46 17.92
N LEU A 344 12.03 -8.23 17.44
CA LEU A 344 13.03 -7.55 16.60
C LEU A 344 14.37 -7.40 17.31
N VAL A 345 14.35 -7.11 18.61
CA VAL A 345 15.51 -7.02 19.50
C VAL A 345 15.17 -7.82 20.77
N PRO A 346 16.05 -8.72 21.27
CA PRO A 346 15.80 -9.52 22.47
C PRO A 346 15.53 -8.67 23.73
N GLY A 347 16.04 -7.44 23.78
CA GLY A 347 15.75 -6.46 24.82
C GLY A 347 15.88 -5.04 24.28
N TRP A 348 14.76 -4.35 24.10
CA TRP A 348 14.77 -2.93 23.75
C TRP A 348 15.30 -2.08 24.92
N PRO A 349 16.06 -1.00 24.65
CA PRO A 349 16.47 -0.04 25.65
C PRO A 349 15.26 0.52 26.42
N ARG A 350 15.45 0.79 27.72
CA ARG A 350 14.35 1.25 28.59
C ARG A 350 13.72 2.56 28.11
N THR A 351 14.53 3.40 27.46
CA THR A 351 14.13 4.69 26.87
C THR A 351 13.06 4.54 25.79
N LEU A 352 12.98 3.38 25.10
CA LEU A 352 11.99 3.13 24.04
C LEU A 352 10.67 2.54 24.53
N ARG A 353 10.56 2.14 25.81
CA ARG A 353 9.38 1.44 26.32
C ARG A 353 8.08 2.23 26.14
N ASN A 354 8.12 3.55 26.38
CA ASN A 354 6.96 4.41 26.23
C ASN A 354 6.54 4.53 24.77
N GLY A 355 7.50 4.72 23.86
CA GLY A 355 7.24 4.73 22.42
C GLY A 355 6.71 3.40 21.89
N LEU A 356 7.24 2.26 22.35
CA LEU A 356 6.74 0.93 21.97
C LEU A 356 5.29 0.68 22.45
N ARG A 357 4.95 1.15 23.66
CA ARG A 357 3.57 1.10 24.16
C ARG A 357 2.66 1.98 23.32
N MET A 358 3.07 3.21 23.02
CA MET A 358 2.28 4.12 22.18
C MET A 358 2.10 3.59 20.76
N ALA A 359 3.13 2.97 20.18
CA ALA A 359 3.06 2.29 18.88
C ALA A 359 2.03 1.17 18.87
N HIS A 360 1.94 0.39 19.96
CA HIS A 360 0.89 -0.62 20.11
C HIS A 360 -0.50 0.01 20.19
N VAL A 361 -0.67 1.07 20.99
CA VAL A 361 -1.95 1.80 21.09
C VAL A 361 -2.37 2.37 19.73
N ALA A 362 -1.45 2.99 19.00
CA ALA A 362 -1.70 3.50 17.65
C ALA A 362 -2.22 2.39 16.71
N ARG A 363 -1.63 1.19 16.77
CA ARG A 363 -1.99 0.05 15.93
C ARG A 363 -3.38 -0.52 16.23
N VAL A 364 -3.81 -0.51 17.48
CA VAL A 364 -5.13 -1.03 17.89
C VAL A 364 -6.23 0.03 17.84
N THR A 365 -5.88 1.28 17.53
CA THR A 365 -6.85 2.38 17.41
C THR A 365 -7.58 2.27 16.07
N GLU A 366 -8.90 2.09 16.09
CA GLU A 366 -9.69 1.92 14.85
C GLU A 366 -9.83 3.21 14.05
N ALA A 367 -9.88 4.36 14.72
CA ALA A 367 -10.02 5.66 14.07
C ALA A 367 -8.70 6.07 13.39
N PRO A 368 -8.66 6.26 12.05
CA PRO A 368 -7.40 6.42 11.32
C PRO A 368 -6.60 7.68 11.70
N LEU A 369 -7.28 8.81 11.89
CA LEU A 369 -6.61 10.07 12.20
C LEU A 369 -6.04 10.09 13.63
N PRO A 370 -6.76 9.60 14.67
CA PRO A 370 -6.17 9.27 15.97
C PRO A 370 -5.02 8.27 15.91
N ALA A 371 -5.12 7.20 15.11
CA ALA A 371 -4.04 6.25 14.94
C ALA A 371 -2.78 6.92 14.36
N ALA A 372 -2.94 7.83 13.37
CA ALA A 372 -1.85 8.65 12.84
C ALA A 372 -1.25 9.59 13.89
N ALA A 373 -2.09 10.26 14.68
CA ALA A 373 -1.67 11.15 15.76
C ALA A 373 -0.86 10.41 16.84
N LEU A 374 -1.33 9.23 17.25
CA LEU A 374 -0.67 8.35 18.20
C LEU A 374 0.61 7.74 17.63
N ALA A 375 0.66 7.45 16.33
CA ALA A 375 1.88 7.02 15.67
C ALA A 375 2.97 8.10 15.70
N TRP A 376 2.61 9.37 15.45
CA TRP A 376 3.55 10.47 15.65
C TRP A 376 3.98 10.60 17.12
N ALA A 377 3.04 10.54 18.06
CA ALA A 377 3.35 10.57 19.49
C ALA A 377 4.27 9.40 19.91
N ALA A 378 4.19 8.24 19.25
CA ALA A 378 5.10 7.13 19.48
C ALA A 378 6.53 7.43 19.02
N LEU A 379 6.69 8.13 17.88
CA LEU A 379 8.00 8.61 17.42
C LEU A 379 8.58 9.66 18.38
N GLU A 380 7.77 10.63 18.81
CA GLU A 380 8.17 11.62 19.83
C GLU A 380 8.61 10.94 21.13
N ALA A 381 7.84 9.96 21.62
CA ALA A 381 8.17 9.21 22.82
C ALA A 381 9.42 8.31 22.67
N CYS A 382 9.88 8.05 21.43
CA CYS A 382 11.17 7.43 21.15
C CYS A 382 12.32 8.47 21.04
N GLY A 383 12.03 9.77 21.18
CA GLY A 383 12.99 10.87 20.98
C GLY A 383 13.21 11.25 19.51
N LEU A 384 12.33 10.85 18.60
CA LEU A 384 12.49 11.03 17.14
C LEU A 384 11.76 12.26 16.60
N GLU A 385 11.97 13.42 17.24
CA GLU A 385 11.24 14.66 16.93
C GLU A 385 11.80 15.39 15.68
N ASN A 386 13.08 15.21 15.37
CA ASN A 386 13.71 15.83 14.21
C ASN A 386 13.30 15.10 12.91
N ARG A 387 12.22 15.59 12.29
CA ARG A 387 11.66 15.06 11.03
C ARG A 387 12.66 14.99 9.89
N GLY A 388 13.58 15.96 9.79
CA GLY A 388 14.58 16.01 8.72
C GLY A 388 15.62 14.90 8.84
N ASP A 389 16.12 14.68 10.07
CA ASP A 389 17.06 13.59 10.34
C ASP A 389 16.36 12.22 10.25
N LEU A 390 15.13 12.10 10.77
CA LEU A 390 14.34 10.88 10.65
C LEU A 390 14.08 10.52 9.18
N ALA A 391 13.65 11.47 8.35
CA ALA A 391 13.45 11.24 6.92
C ALA A 391 14.73 10.76 6.21
N ALA A 392 15.90 11.27 6.58
CA ALA A 392 17.18 10.85 6.02
C ALA A 392 17.55 9.42 6.44
N ALA A 393 17.33 9.06 7.70
CA ALA A 393 17.54 7.69 8.20
C ALA A 393 16.57 6.69 7.54
N LEU A 394 15.29 7.06 7.41
CA LEU A 394 14.28 6.24 6.73
C LEU A 394 14.62 6.05 5.24
N ALA A 395 15.21 7.05 4.57
CA ALA A 395 15.62 6.92 3.16
C ALA A 395 16.75 5.89 2.97
N LEU A 396 17.72 5.84 3.89
CA LEU A 396 18.75 4.79 3.90
C LEU A 396 18.14 3.40 4.10
N GLN A 397 17.20 3.30 5.03
CA GLN A 397 16.48 2.06 5.28
C GLN A 397 15.64 1.64 4.07
N ALA A 398 15.07 2.59 3.33
CA ALA A 398 14.28 2.30 2.13
C ALA A 398 15.17 1.74 1.03
N LEU A 399 16.40 2.24 0.88
CA LEU A 399 17.36 1.67 -0.05
C LEU A 399 17.58 0.20 0.29
N ARG A 400 17.98 -0.07 1.54
CA ARG A 400 18.24 -1.43 2.04
C ARG A 400 17.04 -2.35 1.83
N GLN A 401 15.85 -1.92 2.25
CA GLN A 401 14.64 -2.74 2.14
C GLN A 401 14.19 -2.97 0.70
N GLN A 402 14.25 -1.96 -0.16
CA GLN A 402 13.79 -2.12 -1.55
C GLN A 402 14.74 -2.99 -2.38
N VAL A 403 16.03 -3.05 -2.04
CA VAL A 403 16.98 -4.02 -2.62
C VAL A 403 16.63 -5.44 -2.18
N VAL A 404 16.35 -5.66 -0.89
CA VAL A 404 15.86 -6.95 -0.36
C VAL A 404 14.51 -7.32 -1.00
N GLU A 405 13.62 -6.35 -1.16
CA GLU A 405 12.31 -6.53 -1.77
C GLU A 405 12.44 -6.99 -3.21
N ALA A 406 13.36 -6.44 -4.00
CA ALA A 406 13.56 -6.86 -5.39
C ALA A 406 13.86 -8.36 -5.51
N HIS A 407 14.67 -8.90 -4.59
CA HIS A 407 14.89 -10.34 -4.47
C HIS A 407 13.60 -11.09 -4.11
N GLN A 408 12.90 -10.66 -3.06
CA GLN A 408 11.67 -11.32 -2.61
C GLN A 408 10.58 -11.32 -3.70
N GLN A 409 10.43 -10.21 -4.43
CA GLN A 409 9.45 -10.07 -5.51
C GLN A 409 9.80 -10.96 -6.71
N LEU A 410 11.09 -11.13 -7.02
CA LEU A 410 11.54 -12.11 -8.02
C LEU A 410 11.07 -13.53 -7.65
N HIS A 411 11.33 -13.96 -6.42
CA HIS A 411 10.92 -15.29 -5.93
C HIS A 411 9.41 -15.46 -5.89
N GLN A 412 8.68 -14.48 -5.37
CA GLN A 412 7.22 -14.52 -5.29
C GLN A 412 6.60 -14.54 -6.68
N SER A 413 7.11 -13.74 -7.61
CA SER A 413 6.66 -13.72 -8.99
C SER A 413 6.90 -15.06 -9.67
N ALA A 414 8.10 -15.62 -9.58
CA ALA A 414 8.41 -16.92 -10.16
C ALA A 414 7.53 -18.03 -9.57
N THR A 415 7.36 -18.02 -8.25
CA THR A 415 6.47 -18.96 -7.54
C THR A 415 5.02 -18.82 -8.01
N ALA A 416 4.53 -17.58 -8.19
CA ALA A 416 3.18 -17.33 -8.70
C ALA A 416 3.01 -17.85 -10.13
N VAL A 417 4.00 -17.66 -11.01
CA VAL A 417 3.96 -18.18 -12.38
C VAL A 417 3.95 -19.70 -12.42
N VAL A 418 4.82 -20.36 -11.62
CA VAL A 418 4.84 -21.83 -11.52
C VAL A 418 3.52 -22.36 -10.94
N ARG A 419 2.97 -21.72 -9.89
CA ARG A 419 1.67 -22.10 -9.31
C ARG A 419 0.52 -21.93 -10.30
N ALA A 420 0.50 -20.84 -11.06
CA ALA A 420 -0.48 -20.63 -12.12
C ALA A 420 -0.42 -21.73 -13.17
N ALA A 421 0.79 -22.08 -13.64
CA ALA A 421 0.97 -23.14 -14.63
C ALA A 421 0.48 -24.50 -14.11
N ARG A 422 0.79 -24.84 -12.85
CA ARG A 422 0.32 -26.08 -12.19
C ARG A 422 -1.20 -26.11 -12.01
N SER A 423 -1.78 -25.05 -11.44
CA SER A 423 -3.22 -24.95 -11.24
C SER A 423 -3.98 -25.04 -12.57
N ARG A 424 -3.43 -24.48 -13.65
CA ARG A 424 -4.00 -24.60 -14.99
C ARG A 424 -4.02 -26.03 -15.49
N VAL A 425 -2.94 -26.78 -15.29
CA VAL A 425 -2.90 -28.21 -15.65
C VAL A 425 -3.97 -28.96 -14.87
N GLU A 426 -4.06 -28.76 -13.55
CA GLU A 426 -5.09 -29.40 -12.71
C GLU A 426 -6.52 -29.10 -13.20
N VAL A 427 -6.83 -27.83 -13.53
CA VAL A 427 -8.14 -27.43 -14.05
C VAL A 427 -8.43 -28.07 -15.41
N LEU A 428 -7.45 -28.12 -16.30
CA LEU A 428 -7.62 -28.70 -17.64
C LEU A 428 -7.70 -30.24 -17.60
N GLU A 429 -7.01 -30.89 -16.67
CA GLU A 429 -7.14 -32.33 -16.40
C GLU A 429 -8.56 -32.66 -15.93
N GLN A 430 -9.09 -31.91 -14.96
CA GLN A 430 -10.46 -32.07 -14.48
C GLN A 430 -11.48 -31.85 -15.60
N ARG A 431 -11.28 -30.81 -16.42
CA ARG A 431 -12.16 -30.49 -17.56
C ARG A 431 -12.09 -31.54 -18.66
N SER A 432 -10.90 -32.02 -19.02
CA SER A 432 -10.72 -33.09 -20.02
C SER A 432 -11.41 -34.35 -19.53
N ALA A 433 -11.15 -34.78 -18.30
CA ALA A 433 -11.77 -35.97 -17.72
C ALA A 433 -13.31 -35.87 -17.65
N ALA A 434 -13.86 -34.68 -17.37
CA ALA A 434 -15.30 -34.46 -17.38
C ALA A 434 -15.90 -34.56 -18.80
N LEU A 435 -15.21 -34.02 -19.81
CA LEU A 435 -15.62 -34.11 -21.22
C LEU A 435 -15.46 -35.52 -21.78
N ASP A 436 -14.43 -36.25 -21.37
CA ASP A 436 -14.20 -37.66 -21.73
C ASP A 436 -15.33 -38.53 -21.16
N ARG A 437 -15.69 -38.37 -19.88
CA ARG A 437 -16.85 -39.06 -19.29
C ARG A 437 -18.17 -38.71 -19.99
N ALA A 438 -18.34 -37.46 -20.40
CA ALA A 438 -19.53 -37.04 -21.13
C ALA A 438 -19.58 -37.67 -22.54
N LEU A 439 -18.41 -37.83 -23.20
CA LEU A 439 -18.30 -38.51 -24.49
C LEU A 439 -18.63 -39.99 -24.38
N ASP A 440 -18.08 -40.67 -23.37
CA ASP A 440 -18.33 -42.10 -23.14
C ASP A 440 -19.81 -42.38 -22.84
N ALA A 441 -20.52 -41.41 -22.24
CA ALA A 441 -21.95 -41.48 -21.97
C ALA A 441 -22.85 -41.07 -23.15
N CYS A 442 -22.28 -40.50 -24.23
CA CYS A 442 -23.03 -39.99 -25.38
C CYS A 442 -22.92 -40.97 -26.56
N PRO A 443 -24.03 -41.55 -27.05
CA PRO A 443 -23.97 -42.45 -28.20
C PRO A 443 -23.35 -41.76 -29.44
N PRO A 444 -22.55 -42.47 -30.25
CA PRO A 444 -21.92 -41.89 -31.45
C PRO A 444 -22.90 -41.25 -32.44
N ASP A 445 -24.13 -41.75 -32.45
CA ASP A 445 -25.19 -41.34 -33.37
C ASP A 445 -26.01 -40.15 -32.83
N HIS A 446 -25.74 -39.70 -31.60
CA HIS A 446 -26.45 -38.61 -30.95
C HIS A 446 -26.04 -37.26 -31.57
N PRO A 447 -26.98 -36.33 -31.82
CA PRO A 447 -26.68 -35.03 -32.45
C PRO A 447 -25.64 -34.17 -31.67
N ASP A 448 -25.55 -34.37 -30.35
CA ASP A 448 -24.56 -33.68 -29.51
C ASP A 448 -23.17 -34.33 -29.50
N TYR A 449 -22.99 -35.51 -30.09
CA TYR A 449 -21.71 -36.22 -30.08
C TYR A 449 -20.61 -35.47 -30.86
N PRO A 450 -20.81 -34.98 -32.11
CA PRO A 450 -19.80 -34.20 -32.81
C PRO A 450 -19.32 -32.92 -32.09
N PRO A 451 -20.22 -32.03 -31.58
CA PRO A 451 -19.76 -30.84 -30.86
C PRO A 451 -19.10 -31.17 -29.52
N LEU A 452 -19.55 -32.23 -28.83
CA LEU A 452 -18.90 -32.70 -27.60
C LEU A 452 -17.48 -33.24 -27.88
N ARG A 453 -17.31 -33.99 -28.96
CA ARG A 453 -16.00 -34.52 -29.39
C ARG A 453 -15.03 -33.39 -29.72
N ALA A 454 -15.49 -32.40 -30.48
CA ALA A 454 -14.69 -31.20 -30.78
C ALA A 454 -14.34 -30.39 -29.52
N ARG A 455 -15.17 -30.40 -28.47
CA ARG A 455 -14.84 -29.77 -27.17
C ARG A 455 -13.79 -30.59 -26.40
N ALA A 456 -13.90 -31.91 -26.39
CA ALA A 456 -12.94 -32.78 -25.73
C ALA A 456 -11.56 -32.72 -26.40
N ASP A 457 -11.50 -32.80 -27.73
CA ASP A 457 -10.24 -32.72 -28.49
C ASP A 457 -9.54 -31.37 -28.27
N ARG A 458 -10.31 -30.26 -28.22
CA ARG A 458 -9.78 -28.94 -27.83
C ARG A 458 -9.25 -28.92 -26.40
N ALA A 459 -9.98 -29.49 -25.44
CA ALA A 459 -9.54 -29.54 -24.05
C ALA A 459 -8.26 -30.36 -23.87
N ARG A 460 -8.11 -31.48 -24.60
CA ARG A 460 -6.89 -32.30 -24.61
C ARG A 460 -5.70 -31.55 -25.22
N ALA A 461 -5.91 -30.84 -26.33
CA ALA A 461 -4.87 -29.99 -26.93
C ALA A 461 -4.45 -28.84 -25.99
N GLU A 462 -5.41 -28.19 -25.33
CA GLU A 462 -5.16 -27.17 -24.31
C GLU A 462 -4.36 -27.74 -23.12
N LEU A 463 -4.68 -28.96 -22.68
CA LEU A 463 -3.98 -29.65 -21.60
C LEU A 463 -2.52 -29.95 -21.97
N LEU A 464 -2.26 -30.49 -23.17
CA LEU A 464 -0.90 -30.75 -23.64
C LEU A 464 -0.06 -29.47 -23.66
N ALA A 465 -0.60 -28.39 -24.23
CA ALA A 465 0.08 -27.10 -24.25
C ALA A 465 0.33 -26.54 -22.83
N ALA A 466 -0.60 -26.74 -21.90
CA ALA A 466 -0.44 -26.34 -20.51
C ALA A 466 0.65 -27.15 -19.78
N GLN A 467 0.74 -28.46 -20.03
CA GLN A 467 1.78 -29.32 -19.49
C GLN A 467 3.17 -28.95 -20.02
N GLU A 468 3.29 -28.63 -21.31
CA GLU A 468 4.53 -28.11 -21.90
C GLU A 468 4.94 -26.78 -21.26
N HIS A 469 3.99 -25.86 -21.09
CA HIS A 469 4.25 -24.58 -20.42
C HIS A 469 4.65 -24.77 -18.96
N GLN A 470 4.03 -25.69 -18.23
CA GLN A 470 4.41 -26.03 -16.86
C GLN A 470 5.85 -26.54 -16.81
N ARG A 471 6.24 -27.48 -17.68
CA ARG A 471 7.62 -28.01 -17.72
C ARG A 471 8.62 -26.92 -18.08
N ALA A 472 8.28 -26.02 -19.00
CA ALA A 472 9.11 -24.87 -19.32
C ALA A 472 9.25 -23.94 -18.09
N ALA A 473 8.15 -23.55 -17.45
CA ALA A 473 8.19 -22.72 -16.25
C ALA A 473 8.99 -23.36 -15.10
N ASP A 474 8.85 -24.67 -14.87
CA ASP A 474 9.62 -25.39 -13.86
C ASP A 474 11.13 -25.36 -14.19
N ARG A 475 11.53 -25.60 -15.45
CA ARG A 475 12.95 -25.52 -15.88
C ARG A 475 13.49 -24.10 -15.81
N ASP A 476 12.80 -23.15 -16.43
CA ASP A 476 13.30 -21.79 -16.67
C ASP A 476 13.27 -20.92 -15.42
N LEU A 477 12.36 -21.18 -14.47
CA LEU A 477 12.28 -20.41 -13.23
C LEU A 477 12.93 -21.14 -12.05
N THR A 478 12.62 -22.43 -11.84
CA THR A 478 13.09 -23.12 -10.62
C THR A 478 14.59 -23.38 -10.68
N ALA A 479 15.10 -23.85 -11.82
CA ALA A 479 16.53 -24.14 -11.93
C ALA A 479 17.38 -22.86 -11.89
N ASN A 480 16.97 -21.82 -12.62
CA ASN A 480 17.68 -20.54 -12.62
C ASN A 480 17.67 -19.88 -11.23
N LEU A 481 16.53 -19.88 -10.52
CA LEU A 481 16.47 -19.37 -9.15
C LEU A 481 17.33 -20.19 -8.18
N ALA A 482 17.51 -21.49 -8.40
CA ALA A 482 18.42 -22.29 -7.59
C ALA A 482 19.88 -21.83 -7.76
N VAL A 483 20.30 -21.46 -8.98
CA VAL A 483 21.63 -20.88 -9.25
C VAL A 483 21.78 -19.52 -8.57
N VAL A 484 20.78 -18.64 -8.68
CA VAL A 484 20.77 -17.33 -8.00
C VAL A 484 20.89 -17.51 -6.48
N ASN A 485 20.08 -18.41 -5.90
CA ASN A 485 20.08 -18.69 -4.46
C ASN A 485 21.37 -19.31 -3.95
N ALA A 486 22.05 -20.12 -4.77
CA ALA A 486 23.33 -20.71 -4.40
C ALA A 486 24.41 -19.64 -4.21
N TYR A 487 24.37 -18.57 -5.03
CA TYR A 487 25.26 -17.42 -4.88
C TYR A 487 24.80 -16.47 -3.77
N ALA A 488 23.56 -15.97 -3.85
CA ALA A 488 22.98 -14.99 -2.93
C ALA A 488 22.43 -15.62 -1.63
N LYS A 489 23.07 -16.71 -1.16
CA LYS A 489 22.75 -17.58 -0.01
C LYS A 489 21.46 -17.21 0.74
N CYS A 490 20.42 -18.02 0.53
CA CYS A 490 19.13 -17.88 1.20
C CYS A 490 18.89 -18.97 2.26
N ASP A 491 18.10 -18.63 3.29
CA ASP A 491 17.52 -19.64 4.20
C ASP A 491 16.35 -20.39 3.55
N GLY A 492 15.80 -21.40 4.25
CA GLY A 492 14.63 -22.17 3.81
C GLY A 492 13.34 -21.35 3.62
N PHE A 493 13.33 -20.07 3.99
CA PHE A 493 12.24 -19.12 3.79
C PHE A 493 12.62 -18.03 2.77
N THR A 494 13.64 -18.24 1.95
CA THR A 494 14.14 -17.30 0.92
C THR A 494 14.64 -15.97 1.47
N ARG A 495 15.06 -15.94 2.74
CA ARG A 495 15.67 -14.76 3.35
C ARG A 495 17.16 -14.76 3.07
N LEU A 496 17.67 -13.63 2.57
CA LEU A 496 19.09 -13.42 2.29
C LEU A 496 19.91 -13.51 3.59
N HIS A 497 20.97 -14.31 3.58
CA HIS A 497 21.96 -14.33 4.66
C HIS A 497 22.90 -13.12 4.59
N ASP A 498 23.29 -12.72 3.38
CA ASP A 498 24.10 -11.53 3.12
C ASP A 498 23.50 -10.73 1.96
N LEU A 499 23.04 -9.52 2.27
CA LEU A 499 22.45 -8.62 1.28
C LEU A 499 23.45 -8.19 0.20
N ASN A 500 24.74 -8.07 0.52
CA ASN A 500 25.74 -7.60 -0.44
C ASN A 500 26.00 -8.63 -1.55
N THR A 501 25.88 -9.93 -1.27
CA THR A 501 25.94 -10.97 -2.33
C THR A 501 24.82 -10.82 -3.35
N TRP A 502 23.61 -10.45 -2.92
CA TRP A 502 22.52 -10.12 -3.83
C TRP A 502 22.81 -8.84 -4.63
N VAL A 503 23.36 -7.81 -3.97
CA VAL A 503 23.78 -6.57 -4.64
C VAL A 503 24.83 -6.84 -5.72
N ASP A 504 25.74 -7.79 -5.51
CA ASP A 504 26.73 -8.19 -6.53
C ASP A 504 26.07 -8.75 -7.79
N VAL A 505 25.01 -9.55 -7.65
CA VAL A 505 24.23 -10.06 -8.78
C VAL A 505 23.61 -8.90 -9.59
N LEU A 506 23.16 -7.83 -8.92
CA LEU A 506 22.54 -6.68 -9.57
C LEU A 506 23.54 -5.71 -10.22
N LEU A 507 24.80 -5.72 -9.77
CA LEU A 507 25.85 -4.83 -10.28
C LEU A 507 26.38 -5.28 -11.66
N PRO A 508 26.92 -4.34 -12.46
CA PRO A 508 27.58 -4.67 -13.73
C PRO A 508 28.74 -5.66 -13.56
N ALA A 509 28.99 -6.48 -14.59
CA ALA A 509 30.07 -7.46 -14.54
C ALA A 509 31.47 -6.82 -14.55
N ARG A 510 32.40 -7.44 -13.83
CA ARG A 510 33.84 -7.12 -13.86
C ARG A 510 34.64 -8.34 -14.34
N PRO A 511 35.81 -8.13 -14.98
CA PRO A 511 36.70 -9.22 -15.39
C PRO A 511 37.16 -10.12 -14.23
N THR A 512 37.20 -9.59 -13.01
CA THR A 512 37.66 -10.28 -11.80
C THR A 512 36.53 -10.98 -11.04
N ASP A 513 35.30 -10.98 -11.55
CA ASP A 513 34.18 -11.59 -10.85
C ASP A 513 34.28 -13.12 -10.88
N PRO A 514 33.90 -13.82 -9.79
CA PRO A 514 34.00 -15.28 -9.74
C PRO A 514 33.00 -15.94 -10.70
N PRO A 515 33.31 -17.14 -11.25
CA PRO A 515 32.42 -17.82 -12.19
C PRO A 515 31.00 -18.05 -11.65
N ALA A 516 30.87 -18.29 -10.33
CA ALA A 516 29.57 -18.46 -9.67
C ALA A 516 28.70 -17.18 -9.73
N LEU A 517 29.30 -15.99 -9.64
CA LEU A 517 28.59 -14.73 -9.78
C LEU A 517 28.13 -14.52 -11.23
N THR A 518 29.00 -14.82 -12.20
CA THR A 518 28.64 -14.75 -13.63
C THR A 518 27.45 -15.67 -13.94
N ALA A 519 27.50 -16.92 -13.48
CA ALA A 519 26.40 -17.86 -13.64
C ALA A 519 25.10 -17.37 -12.97
N ALA A 520 25.18 -16.77 -11.79
CA ALA A 520 24.02 -16.19 -11.11
C ALA A 520 23.41 -15.00 -11.89
N ARG A 521 24.24 -14.16 -12.51
CA ARG A 521 23.75 -13.05 -13.37
C ARG A 521 23.10 -13.55 -14.66
N GLU A 522 23.68 -14.55 -15.30
CA GLU A 522 23.10 -15.20 -16.47
C GLU A 522 21.76 -15.87 -16.14
N ALA A 523 21.70 -16.59 -15.01
CA ALA A 523 20.46 -17.18 -14.51
C ALA A 523 19.40 -16.13 -14.17
N LEU A 524 19.78 -15.01 -13.55
CA LEU A 524 18.88 -13.89 -13.31
C LEU A 524 18.34 -13.34 -14.63
N ALA A 525 19.21 -13.05 -15.60
CA ALA A 525 18.83 -12.55 -16.91
C ALA A 525 17.88 -13.51 -17.65
N ALA A 526 18.10 -14.82 -17.54
CA ALA A 526 17.21 -15.84 -18.09
C ALA A 526 15.85 -15.91 -17.36
N THR A 527 15.80 -15.58 -16.07
CA THR A 527 14.58 -15.62 -15.25
C THR A 527 13.66 -14.43 -15.56
N LEU A 528 14.22 -13.22 -15.78
CA LEU A 528 13.44 -11.98 -15.87
C LEU A 528 12.32 -12.00 -16.94
N PRO A 529 12.53 -12.49 -18.17
CA PRO A 529 11.48 -12.54 -19.21
C PRO A 529 10.24 -13.37 -18.82
N HIS A 530 10.39 -14.29 -17.87
CA HIS A 530 9.32 -15.19 -17.41
C HIS A 530 8.64 -14.72 -16.13
N THR A 531 9.08 -13.59 -15.55
CA THR A 531 8.53 -13.02 -14.32
C THR A 531 7.50 -11.94 -14.63
N SER A 532 6.86 -11.41 -13.59
CA SER A 532 5.90 -10.33 -13.73
C SER A 532 6.58 -9.02 -14.15
N PRO A 533 5.88 -8.14 -14.88
CA PRO A 533 6.38 -6.81 -15.24
C PRO A 533 6.91 -6.03 -14.04
N LEU A 534 6.20 -6.06 -12.91
CA LEU A 534 6.61 -5.35 -11.70
C LEU A 534 7.93 -5.87 -11.12
N ALA A 535 8.08 -7.19 -10.99
CA ALA A 535 9.30 -7.79 -10.46
C ALA A 535 10.49 -7.54 -11.39
N ALA A 536 10.30 -7.75 -12.69
CA ALA A 536 11.34 -7.48 -13.69
C ALA A 536 11.79 -6.02 -13.68
N GLN A 537 10.84 -5.08 -13.61
CA GLN A 537 11.16 -3.65 -13.56
C GLN A 537 11.87 -3.29 -12.26
N GLN A 538 11.48 -3.83 -11.10
CA GLN A 538 12.18 -3.57 -9.84
C GLN A 538 13.65 -4.03 -9.86
N ILE A 539 13.95 -5.15 -10.52
CA ILE A 539 15.32 -5.61 -10.72
C ILE A 539 16.07 -4.64 -11.63
N ALA A 540 15.52 -4.28 -12.78
CA ALA A 540 16.13 -3.35 -13.72
C ALA A 540 16.43 -1.98 -13.08
N ASP A 541 15.47 -1.47 -12.32
CA ASP A 541 15.55 -0.26 -11.52
C ASP A 541 16.73 -0.25 -10.55
N TRP A 542 16.91 -1.34 -9.78
CA TRP A 542 18.00 -1.44 -8.82
C TRP A 542 19.34 -1.71 -9.49
N SER A 543 19.39 -2.53 -10.53
CA SER A 543 20.60 -2.68 -11.35
C SER A 543 21.06 -1.35 -11.93
N HIS A 544 20.14 -0.53 -12.46
CA HIS A 544 20.46 0.80 -12.97
C HIS A 544 20.98 1.73 -11.87
N ARG A 545 20.28 1.83 -10.72
CA ARG A 545 20.72 2.68 -9.59
C ARG A 545 22.06 2.25 -9.01
N LEU A 546 22.35 0.95 -8.98
CA LEU A 546 23.64 0.42 -8.50
C LEU A 546 24.77 0.62 -9.53
N ALA A 547 24.44 0.67 -10.82
CA ALA A 547 25.38 0.96 -11.90
C ALA A 547 25.69 2.46 -12.03
N ASP A 548 24.70 3.33 -11.79
CA ASP A 548 24.80 4.79 -11.90
C ASP A 548 24.69 5.47 -10.52
N PRO A 549 25.81 5.94 -9.94
CA PRO A 549 25.82 6.66 -8.67
C PRO A 549 24.94 7.91 -8.65
N THR A 550 24.78 8.60 -9.79
CA THR A 550 23.96 9.82 -9.86
C THR A 550 22.48 9.47 -9.76
N ALA A 551 22.04 8.42 -10.46
CA ALA A 551 20.68 7.90 -10.33
C ALA A 551 20.37 7.45 -8.89
N CYS A 552 21.32 6.79 -8.22
CA CYS A 552 21.17 6.43 -6.80
C CYS A 552 21.04 7.66 -5.89
N ALA A 553 21.87 8.69 -6.09
CA ALA A 553 21.84 9.92 -5.30
C ALA A 553 20.52 10.70 -5.49
N ALA A 554 20.03 10.77 -6.72
CA ALA A 554 18.75 11.41 -7.05
C ALA A 554 17.59 10.66 -6.37
N TRP A 555 17.58 9.33 -6.46
CA TRP A 555 16.58 8.50 -5.80
C TRP A 555 16.59 8.64 -4.27
N LEU A 556 17.77 8.64 -3.63
CA LEU A 556 17.89 8.84 -2.18
C LEU A 556 17.34 10.19 -1.74
N GLN A 557 17.65 11.25 -2.49
CA GLN A 557 17.15 12.60 -2.20
C GLN A 557 15.62 12.69 -2.32
N ASP A 558 15.07 12.11 -3.40
CA ASP A 558 13.63 12.09 -3.64
C ASP A 558 12.91 11.26 -2.57
N CYS A 559 13.46 10.10 -2.20
CA CYS A 559 12.93 9.26 -1.12
C CYS A 559 12.91 10.01 0.22
N ARG A 560 14.02 10.69 0.58
CA ARG A 560 14.09 11.54 1.77
C ARG A 560 13.03 12.64 1.74
N GLN A 561 12.84 13.30 0.60
CA GLN A 561 11.87 14.39 0.49
C GLN A 561 10.44 13.88 0.68
N ARG A 562 10.07 12.77 0.05
CA ARG A 562 8.75 12.13 0.22
C ARG A 562 8.48 11.71 1.67
N MET A 563 9.49 11.16 2.34
CA MET A 563 9.39 10.81 3.76
C MET A 563 9.22 12.04 4.64
N ALA A 564 9.92 13.14 4.37
CA ALA A 564 9.75 14.39 5.09
C ALA A 564 8.32 14.92 4.96
N THR A 565 7.78 14.95 3.73
CA THR A 565 6.38 15.35 3.47
C THR A 565 5.39 14.48 4.25
N PHE A 566 5.60 13.15 4.27
CA PHE A 566 4.75 12.26 5.05
C PHE A 566 4.83 12.52 6.58
N LEU A 567 6.04 12.73 7.12
CA LEU A 567 6.22 13.07 8.53
C LEU A 567 5.60 14.42 8.90
N ASP A 568 5.61 15.39 7.98
CA ASP A 568 4.87 16.65 8.12
C ASP A 568 3.36 16.43 8.19
N ALA A 569 2.82 15.55 7.34
CA ALA A 569 1.41 15.18 7.36
C ALA A 569 1.01 14.49 8.68
N LEU A 570 1.84 13.58 9.21
CA LEU A 570 1.59 12.95 10.50
C LEU A 570 1.61 13.93 11.67
N TYR A 571 2.61 14.82 11.71
CA TYR A 571 2.67 15.86 12.74
C TYR A 571 1.47 16.80 12.65
N THR A 572 1.01 17.09 11.44
CA THR A 572 -0.19 17.91 11.23
C THR A 572 -1.45 17.21 11.71
N ALA A 573 -1.64 15.93 11.37
CA ALA A 573 -2.76 15.13 11.87
C ALA A 573 -2.79 15.11 13.40
N ARG A 574 -1.63 14.96 14.05
CA ARG A 574 -1.53 15.06 15.51
C ARG A 574 -2.04 16.39 16.05
N ASN A 575 -1.69 17.51 15.42
CA ASN A 575 -2.19 18.83 15.83
C ASN A 575 -3.69 19.00 15.56
N LEU A 576 -4.18 18.57 14.40
CA LEU A 576 -5.61 18.64 14.06
C LEU A 576 -6.46 17.81 15.02
N THR A 577 -6.04 16.59 15.32
CA THR A 577 -6.80 15.69 16.20
C THR A 577 -6.76 16.15 17.65
N PHE A 578 -5.59 16.46 18.21
CA PHE A 578 -5.48 16.79 19.63
C PHE A 578 -5.79 18.24 19.98
N HIS A 579 -5.67 19.19 19.04
CA HIS A 579 -5.97 20.60 19.32
C HIS A 579 -7.31 21.07 18.72
N SER A 580 -7.71 20.56 17.57
CA SER A 580 -8.96 20.97 16.90
C SER A 580 -10.10 19.94 17.04
N GLY A 581 -9.85 18.77 17.64
CA GLY A 581 -10.87 17.71 17.74
C GLY A 581 -11.29 17.14 16.39
N GLN A 582 -10.42 17.22 15.37
CA GLN A 582 -10.72 16.66 14.06
C GLN A 582 -10.36 15.17 14.04
N PHE A 583 -11.39 14.33 13.85
CA PHE A 583 -11.27 12.87 13.82
C PHE A 583 -11.49 12.25 12.44
N ARG A 584 -11.85 13.06 11.44
CA ARG A 584 -12.08 12.65 10.05
C ARG A 584 -11.47 13.65 9.06
N ALA A 585 -10.84 13.13 8.02
CA ALA A 585 -10.35 13.89 6.88
C ALA A 585 -10.25 13.00 5.63
N GLU A 586 -10.30 13.60 4.45
CA GLU A 586 -10.09 12.87 3.20
C GLU A 586 -8.69 12.24 3.18
N GLY A 587 -8.60 10.94 2.86
CA GLY A 587 -7.33 10.19 2.84
C GLY A 587 -6.74 9.85 4.22
N ASP A 588 -7.48 10.00 5.32
CA ASP A 588 -7.00 9.69 6.66
C ASP A 588 -6.69 8.20 6.90
N LEU A 589 -7.36 7.28 6.20
CA LEU A 589 -7.07 5.85 6.21
C LEU A 589 -5.63 5.55 5.77
N VAL A 590 -5.20 6.22 4.70
CA VAL A 590 -3.82 6.15 4.19
C VAL A 590 -2.85 6.70 5.24
N LEU A 591 -3.23 7.78 5.90
CA LEU A 591 -2.39 8.42 6.91
C LEU A 591 -2.26 7.57 8.17
N GLY A 592 -3.35 6.98 8.67
CA GLY A 592 -3.35 6.08 9.83
C GLY A 592 -2.56 4.79 9.60
N THR A 593 -2.79 4.13 8.47
CA THR A 593 -2.02 2.94 8.06
C THR A 593 -0.54 3.30 7.87
N GLY A 594 -0.27 4.42 7.20
CA GLY A 594 1.08 4.96 7.02
C GLY A 594 1.78 5.28 8.34
N GLY A 595 1.04 5.78 9.34
CA GLY A 595 1.54 6.07 10.67
C GLY A 595 2.09 4.80 11.34
N SER A 596 1.31 3.72 11.31
CA SER A 596 1.77 2.42 11.80
C SER A 596 3.00 1.92 11.03
N HIS A 597 2.98 2.05 9.70
CA HIS A 597 4.09 1.62 8.85
C HIS A 597 5.39 2.40 9.10
N VAL A 598 5.33 3.73 9.28
CA VAL A 598 6.54 4.53 9.52
C VAL A 598 7.12 4.29 10.91
N VAL A 599 6.27 4.00 11.91
CA VAL A 599 6.72 3.60 13.24
C VAL A 599 7.43 2.26 13.16
N ASP A 600 6.83 1.25 12.52
CA ASP A 600 7.47 -0.05 12.31
C ASP A 600 8.80 0.07 11.57
N PHE A 601 8.84 0.94 10.56
CA PHE A 601 10.02 1.20 9.75
C PHE A 601 11.13 1.89 10.56
N SER A 602 10.78 2.82 11.45
CA SER A 602 11.70 3.48 12.38
C SER A 602 12.22 2.50 13.44
N LEU A 603 11.35 1.64 13.96
CA LEU A 603 11.73 0.57 14.88
C LEU A 603 12.63 -0.45 14.19
N GLU A 604 12.45 -0.74 12.90
CA GLU A 604 13.38 -1.63 12.19
C GLU A 604 14.79 -1.00 12.07
N VAL A 605 14.89 0.30 11.81
CA VAL A 605 16.17 1.03 11.83
C VAL A 605 16.85 0.90 13.19
N LEU A 606 16.12 1.26 14.25
CA LEU A 606 16.64 1.19 15.61
C LEU A 606 16.99 -0.25 16.01
N GLY A 607 16.15 -1.21 15.65
CA GLY A 607 16.39 -2.62 15.96
C GLY A 607 17.60 -3.18 15.22
N ASN A 608 17.85 -2.75 13.98
CA ASN A 608 19.08 -3.09 13.28
C ASN A 608 20.32 -2.49 13.96
N TRP A 609 20.22 -1.28 14.50
CA TRP A 609 21.30 -0.68 15.27
C TRP A 609 21.57 -1.42 16.58
N TYR A 610 20.56 -1.56 17.43
CA TYR A 610 20.70 -2.15 18.77
C TYR A 610 21.10 -3.63 18.76
N ARG A 611 20.73 -4.40 17.73
CA ARG A 611 21.19 -5.78 17.60
C ARG A 611 22.69 -5.92 17.35
N ASN A 612 23.30 -4.91 16.73
CA ASN A 612 24.65 -4.99 16.20
C ASN A 612 25.63 -4.06 16.94
N THR A 613 25.16 -3.28 17.92
CA THR A 613 25.99 -2.32 18.67
C THR A 613 26.49 -2.98 19.97
N PRO A 614 27.74 -2.71 20.37
CA PRO A 614 28.21 -3.07 21.70
C PRO A 614 27.68 -2.14 22.81
N ASP A 615 27.20 -0.93 22.46
CA ASP A 615 26.58 0.02 23.39
C ASP A 615 25.04 0.01 23.23
N PRO A 616 24.30 -0.74 24.06
CA PRO A 616 22.85 -0.82 23.98
C PRO A 616 22.15 0.43 24.55
N ASP A 617 22.87 1.35 25.21
CA ASP A 617 22.29 2.51 25.90
C ASP A 617 22.30 3.80 25.06
N THR A 618 22.87 3.77 23.85
CA THR A 618 22.85 4.90 22.92
C THR A 618 21.42 5.39 22.68
N ALA A 619 21.16 6.69 22.86
CA ALA A 619 19.83 7.25 22.66
C ALA A 619 19.40 7.18 21.17
N ALA A 620 18.13 6.85 20.93
CA ALA A 620 17.59 6.72 19.57
C ALA A 620 17.72 8.01 18.74
N ALA A 621 17.56 9.19 19.37
CA ALA A 621 17.80 10.47 18.71
C ALA A 621 19.23 10.59 18.15
N THR A 622 20.23 10.18 18.93
CA THR A 622 21.65 10.18 18.53
C THR A 622 21.87 9.26 17.33
N ILE A 623 21.28 8.06 17.36
CA ILE A 623 21.36 7.09 16.26
C ILE A 623 20.79 7.71 14.97
N ILE A 624 19.60 8.32 15.04
CA ILE A 624 18.96 8.94 13.89
C ILE A 624 19.77 10.12 13.34
N THR A 625 20.34 10.97 14.20
CA THR A 625 21.23 12.05 13.76
C THR A 625 22.50 11.51 13.09
N GLU A 626 23.10 10.43 13.58
CA GLU A 626 24.25 9.81 12.93
C GLU A 626 23.88 9.26 11.54
N LEU A 627 22.75 8.56 11.43
CA LEU A 627 22.26 8.05 10.16
C LEU A 627 21.93 9.18 9.17
N ALA A 628 21.43 10.32 9.65
CA ALA A 628 21.20 11.49 8.81
C ALA A 628 22.51 12.11 8.30
N GLN A 629 23.56 12.17 9.12
CA GLN A 629 24.90 12.58 8.68
C GLN A 629 25.46 11.59 7.65
N ARG A 630 25.29 10.30 7.88
CA ARG A 630 25.67 9.23 6.94
C ARG A 630 24.96 9.37 5.61
N HIS A 631 23.66 9.64 5.60
CA HIS A 631 22.89 9.91 4.39
C HIS A 631 23.50 11.07 3.59
N ARG A 632 23.77 12.21 4.25
CA ARG A 632 24.39 13.38 3.60
C ARG A 632 25.77 13.04 3.02
N SER A 633 26.58 12.29 3.76
CA SER A 633 27.90 11.83 3.32
C SER A 633 27.82 10.91 2.08
N ILE A 634 26.95 9.90 2.12
CA ILE A 634 26.67 8.99 0.99
C ILE A 634 26.26 9.79 -0.24
N GLN A 635 25.27 10.67 -0.09
CA GLN A 635 24.74 11.47 -1.19
C GLN A 635 25.82 12.37 -1.82
N ALA A 636 26.64 13.02 -0.99
CA ALA A 636 27.75 13.84 -1.47
C ALA A 636 28.80 13.01 -2.21
N ARG A 637 29.12 11.80 -1.73
CA ARG A 637 30.08 10.89 -2.39
C ARG A 637 29.53 10.31 -3.68
N LEU A 638 28.25 9.92 -3.71
CA LEU A 638 27.57 9.41 -4.91
C LEU A 638 27.58 10.44 -6.05
N ARG A 639 27.27 11.70 -5.76
CA ARG A 639 27.29 12.80 -6.75
C ARG A 639 28.67 13.05 -7.39
N LYS A 640 29.75 12.67 -6.70
CA LYS A 640 31.13 12.83 -7.18
C LYS A 640 31.68 11.55 -7.83
N ARG A 641 30.97 10.43 -7.76
CA ARG A 641 31.44 9.12 -8.19
C ARG A 641 30.95 8.81 -9.60
N THR A 642 31.83 8.24 -10.42
CA THR A 642 31.51 7.83 -11.81
C THR A 642 31.49 6.32 -12.01
N LYS A 643 32.00 5.55 -11.03
CA LYS A 643 32.09 4.08 -11.09
C LYS A 643 30.91 3.43 -10.36
N PRO A 644 30.43 2.26 -10.82
CA PRO A 644 29.39 1.48 -10.14
C PRO A 644 29.66 1.23 -8.65
N LEU A 645 28.59 0.95 -7.90
CA LEU A 645 28.58 0.90 -6.44
C LEU A 645 29.11 -0.42 -5.84
N HIS A 646 30.13 -1.02 -6.45
CA HIS A 646 30.75 -2.28 -5.99
C HIS A 646 31.27 -2.25 -4.56
N THR A 647 31.63 -1.08 -4.05
CA THR A 647 32.23 -0.96 -2.72
C THR A 647 31.24 -0.50 -1.66
N LEU A 648 30.00 -0.16 -2.03
CA LEU A 648 28.98 0.31 -1.08
C LEU A 648 28.40 -0.88 -0.32
N ASP A 649 28.57 -0.92 1.00
CA ASP A 649 27.93 -1.89 1.87
C ASP A 649 26.46 -1.50 2.10
N VAL A 650 25.55 -2.18 1.40
CA VAL A 650 24.10 -1.94 1.50
C VAL A 650 23.53 -2.58 2.77
N ALA A 651 24.13 -3.67 3.26
CA ALA A 651 23.70 -4.36 4.46
C ALA A 651 23.87 -3.48 5.70
N HIS A 652 24.93 -2.67 5.72
CA HIS A 652 25.34 -1.88 6.88
C HIS A 652 24.88 -0.41 6.87
N LEU A 653 24.07 0.00 5.88
CA LEU A 653 23.60 1.40 5.77
C LEU A 653 22.97 1.95 7.04
N THR A 654 22.18 1.11 7.73
CA THR A 654 21.46 1.43 8.96
C THR A 654 22.04 0.73 10.20
N GLY A 655 23.24 0.15 10.09
CA GLY A 655 23.94 -0.49 11.21
C GLY A 655 24.81 0.49 12.02
N PRO A 656 25.27 0.10 13.22
CA PRO A 656 26.19 0.90 14.03
C PRO A 656 27.56 1.00 13.36
N PRO A 657 28.36 2.06 13.59
CA PRO A 657 29.71 2.17 13.02
C PRO A 657 30.61 0.97 13.44
N PRO A 658 31.45 0.37 12.55
CA PRO A 658 32.75 0.96 12.16
C PRO A 658 33.25 0.71 10.69
N THR A 659 34.41 1.30 10.33
CA THR A 659 35.17 1.29 9.04
C THR A 659 34.32 1.52 7.78
N ASP A 660 34.23 2.76 7.32
CA ASP A 660 33.76 3.18 5.98
C ASP A 660 32.75 2.23 5.29
N ILE A 661 31.48 2.62 5.22
CA ILE A 661 30.42 1.97 4.41
C ILE A 661 30.78 1.77 2.93
N TRP A 662 31.94 2.27 2.48
CA TRP A 662 32.52 2.10 1.15
C TRP A 662 33.66 1.06 1.08
N GLY A 663 33.77 0.15 2.03
CA GLY A 663 34.66 -1.02 1.97
C GLY A 663 33.94 -2.28 2.47
N ARG A 664 33.38 -3.06 1.54
CA ARG A 664 32.78 -4.36 1.86
C ARG A 664 33.87 -5.33 2.37
N PRO A 665 33.60 -6.12 3.42
CA PRO A 665 34.52 -7.13 3.93
C PRO A 665 34.79 -8.27 2.95
#